data_AF-A0A484L454-F1
#
_entry.id   AF-A0A484L454-F1
#
_cell.length_a   1.000
_cell.length_b   1.000
_cell.length_c   1.000
_cell.angle_alpha   90.00
_cell.angle_beta   90.00
_cell.angle_gamma   90.00
#
_symmetry.space_group_name_H-M   'P 1'
#
loop_
_entity.id
_entity.type
_entity.pdbx_description
1 polymer ?
#
loop_
_entity_poly.entity_id
_entity_poly.type
_entity_poly.pdbx_seq_one_letter_code
_entity_poly.pdbx_strand_id
1 'polypeptide(L)'
;MATSIASQLQAIKSLVVSDSEPQKRPFSRPSILFQPTEAADIDVETIYSIALTGLDVLISTEERFSNYKNDLFSPKSRDLDRELMGIDENNRINSSISSYLRLLSGYFELPSSLKTLEYLIRRYKIHVYNMEELILCSLPYHDTHTFVRIIQLLDTGNTRWRFLDGVKNTSAPPPRKVIVQQCLRDMGVLETLCEYATPTKKVQPSVPVIGFCTAVVVEVLGSLMTIDSDVVKRILPYVTSGLQHRGKRGDDQKAGALMIVSLLADKVALSPNVVRSLIRFLADVSSSVARDSTDVQWFRMSFMALVNLVQLQAVELIPKKSMDILNEIRDVPEILSGLTEEFNIDKFLGIFLDSLLEYSFSDELFHQTLIVIIENVPVKRFVDRIVTKILNTCARLYKNRDSTASNTGNLAEQIVASLHKKYPSELRNAVNNFLQSKKEGSNHEMLSRMLDGNKDFSQTLLYSKLWFSLEHPKAEIRRSAILGLDVPSLLKEKAASSLRFGTIQDALSNRLYDDDLSVVKAVLNVEALAELVNPSFLQDALQNVLQRCIGTLGSSSVHESSLAVDVAVGCLQHSVSSCQGIGFSAKKFAALVFPLILIFPKTHELNAKALGMAREINWPLYTKLACVSEHKKILDASSISSVNAENVHTLATTLLMHLEEYLPWMVECCNASEQSTTLFLLVLLDLLTLPEIGDQSLTLFNICFPILKTQWEMLKSSGNVTSASPAHKLKQFSKPVELITLVLNFTLSSV
;
A
#
# COMPACT_ATOMS: atom_id res chain seq x y z
N MET A 1 -1.81 -71.89 33.70
CA MET A 1 -2.26 -71.21 34.94
C MET A 1 -1.14 -70.43 35.64
N ALA A 2 0.09 -70.95 35.77
CA ALA A 2 1.21 -70.23 36.39
C ALA A 2 1.59 -68.88 35.73
N THR A 3 1.39 -68.74 34.41
CA THR A 3 1.65 -67.49 33.67
C THR A 3 0.60 -66.40 33.90
N SER A 4 -0.66 -66.77 34.13
CA SER A 4 -1.75 -65.82 34.43
C SER A 4 -1.62 -65.23 35.83
N ILE A 5 -1.18 -66.04 36.80
CA ILE A 5 -0.93 -65.59 38.17
C ILE A 5 0.33 -64.72 38.21
N ALA A 6 1.37 -65.06 37.44
CA ALA A 6 2.55 -64.22 37.31
C ALA A 6 2.23 -62.85 36.68
N SER A 7 1.41 -62.80 35.62
CA SER A 7 0.98 -61.53 35.01
C SER A 7 0.06 -60.71 35.94
N GLN A 8 -0.82 -61.37 36.70
CA GLN A 8 -1.67 -60.72 37.70
C GLN A 8 -0.85 -60.19 38.89
N LEU A 9 0.13 -60.94 39.38
CA LEU A 9 1.06 -60.50 40.42
C LEU A 9 1.95 -59.37 39.93
N GLN A 10 2.39 -59.38 38.66
CA GLN A 10 3.16 -58.28 38.08
C GLN A 10 2.31 -57.02 37.91
N ALA A 11 1.04 -57.15 37.52
CA ALA A 11 0.08 -56.05 37.49
C ALA A 11 -0.21 -55.49 38.89
N ILE A 12 -0.39 -56.35 39.90
CA ILE A 12 -0.58 -55.94 41.30
C ILE A 12 0.70 -55.30 41.86
N LYS A 13 1.89 -55.84 41.57
CA LYS A 13 3.19 -55.27 41.97
C LYS A 13 3.45 -53.92 41.31
N SER A 14 2.92 -53.69 40.09
CA SER A 14 2.95 -52.36 39.46
C SER A 14 1.93 -51.37 40.03
N LEU A 15 0.88 -51.85 40.71
CA LEU A 15 -0.14 -51.03 41.37
C LEU A 15 0.18 -50.74 42.84
N VAL A 16 0.94 -51.64 43.49
CA VAL A 16 1.39 -51.51 44.87
C VAL A 16 2.81 -50.95 44.87
N VAL A 17 2.93 -49.63 45.01
CA VAL A 17 4.20 -48.97 45.33
C VAL A 17 4.48 -49.22 46.82
N SER A 18 4.82 -50.45 47.17
CA SER A 18 5.37 -50.78 48.49
C SER A 18 6.85 -51.09 48.32
N ASP A 19 7.67 -50.48 49.16
CA ASP A 19 9.13 -50.62 49.25
C ASP A 19 9.52 -52.01 49.82
N SER A 20 8.93 -53.08 49.26
CA SER A 20 9.13 -54.48 49.66
C SER A 20 10.07 -55.20 48.69
N GLU A 21 11.12 -54.53 48.22
CA GLU A 21 12.31 -55.22 47.72
C GLU A 21 13.41 -55.21 48.78
N PRO A 22 14.09 -56.35 49.03
CA PRO A 22 15.12 -56.42 50.05
C PRO A 22 16.27 -55.47 49.69
N GLN A 23 16.49 -54.47 50.55
CA GLN A 23 17.57 -53.48 50.49
C GLN A 23 18.93 -54.17 50.36
N LYS A 24 19.40 -54.35 49.12
CA LYS A 24 20.75 -54.85 48.86
C LYS A 24 21.74 -53.73 49.18
N ARG A 25 22.74 -54.03 50.01
CA ARG A 25 23.86 -53.11 50.27
C ARG A 25 24.63 -52.85 48.97
N PRO A 26 25.11 -51.62 48.75
CA PRO A 26 25.01 -50.45 49.63
C PRO A 26 23.60 -49.83 49.65
N PHE A 27 23.17 -49.34 50.82
CA PHE A 27 21.90 -48.63 50.95
C PHE A 27 21.95 -47.37 50.08
N SER A 28 20.94 -47.20 49.23
CA SER A 28 20.82 -46.04 48.34
C SER A 28 19.50 -45.32 48.59
N ARG A 29 19.51 -44.00 48.52
CA ARG A 29 18.28 -43.18 48.53
C ARG A 29 18.21 -42.27 47.30
N PRO A 30 17.00 -42.00 46.78
CA PRO A 30 16.83 -41.05 45.69
C PRO A 30 17.25 -39.65 46.15
N SER A 31 18.08 -38.99 45.35
CA SER A 31 18.61 -37.65 45.62
C SER A 31 18.98 -36.96 44.31
N ILE A 32 18.69 -35.66 44.22
CA ILE A 32 19.19 -34.79 43.14
C ILE A 32 20.54 -34.17 43.54
N LEU A 33 20.71 -33.83 44.82
CA LEU A 33 21.90 -33.12 45.29
C LEU A 33 23.09 -34.04 45.55
N PHE A 34 22.85 -35.18 46.18
CA PHE A 34 23.89 -36.07 46.70
C PHE A 34 23.98 -37.37 45.89
N GLN A 35 25.10 -38.08 46.01
CA GLN A 35 25.18 -39.42 45.45
C GLN A 35 24.23 -40.37 46.19
N PRO A 36 23.62 -41.39 45.54
CA PRO A 36 22.62 -42.23 46.19
C PRO A 36 23.09 -42.91 47.49
N THR A 37 24.37 -43.26 47.58
CA THR A 37 24.97 -43.84 48.78
C THR A 37 25.18 -42.82 49.90
N GLU A 38 25.63 -41.61 49.57
CA GLU A 38 25.78 -40.50 50.53
C GLU A 38 24.41 -40.02 51.03
N ALA A 39 23.43 -39.95 50.13
CA ALA A 39 22.05 -39.59 50.46
C ALA A 39 21.42 -40.55 51.48
N ALA A 40 21.86 -41.81 51.53
CA ALA A 40 21.37 -42.80 52.49
C ALA A 40 21.77 -42.47 53.93
N ASP A 41 22.94 -41.85 54.12
CA ASP A 41 23.49 -41.48 55.43
C ASP A 41 22.97 -40.13 55.95
N ILE A 42 22.42 -39.29 55.06
CA ILE A 42 21.86 -37.98 55.43
C ILE A 42 20.44 -38.16 55.98
N ASP A 43 20.20 -37.65 57.18
CA ASP A 43 18.92 -37.73 57.88
C ASP A 43 17.91 -36.65 57.42
N VAL A 44 16.64 -36.84 57.79
CA VAL A 44 15.54 -35.95 57.36
C VAL A 44 15.68 -34.53 57.91
N GLU A 45 16.23 -34.36 59.12
CA GLU A 45 16.38 -33.03 59.73
C GLU A 45 17.42 -32.18 59.00
N THR A 46 18.53 -32.79 58.59
CA THR A 46 19.56 -32.11 57.79
C THR A 46 19.00 -31.64 56.45
N ILE A 47 18.23 -32.48 55.75
CA ILE A 47 17.64 -32.11 54.45
C ILE A 47 16.58 -31.03 54.62
N TYR A 48 15.75 -31.15 55.66
CA TYR A 48 14.76 -30.12 55.99
C TYR A 48 15.45 -28.78 56.24
N SER A 49 16.54 -28.76 57.03
CA SER A 49 17.34 -27.55 57.28
C SER A 49 17.91 -26.99 55.97
N ILE A 50 18.45 -27.83 55.09
CA ILE A 50 18.94 -27.43 53.76
C ILE A 50 17.81 -26.81 52.94
N ALA A 51 16.64 -27.43 52.91
CA ALA A 51 15.49 -26.95 52.17
C ALA A 51 14.97 -25.62 52.71
N LEU A 52 14.95 -25.40 54.02
CA LEU A 52 14.57 -24.10 54.59
C LEU A 52 15.52 -22.99 54.16
N THR A 53 16.85 -23.23 54.14
CA THR A 53 17.79 -22.22 53.61
C THR A 53 17.54 -21.92 52.13
N GLY A 54 17.19 -22.93 51.33
CA GLY A 54 16.82 -22.74 49.94
C GLY A 54 15.51 -21.96 49.80
N LEU A 55 14.51 -22.31 50.60
CA LEU A 55 13.21 -21.66 50.59
C LEU A 55 13.30 -20.19 51.00
N ASP A 56 14.08 -19.83 52.02
CA ASP A 56 14.23 -18.45 52.45
C ASP A 56 14.88 -17.58 51.34
N VAL A 57 15.84 -18.13 50.59
CA VAL A 57 16.40 -17.46 49.40
C VAL A 57 15.35 -17.32 48.28
N LEU A 58 14.54 -18.35 48.04
CA LEU A 58 13.44 -18.28 47.06
C LEU A 58 12.38 -17.27 47.46
N ILE A 59 12.00 -17.19 48.75
CA ILE A 59 11.07 -16.19 49.29
C ILE A 59 11.63 -14.78 49.09
N SER A 60 12.93 -14.60 49.33
CA SER A 60 13.60 -13.32 49.09
C SER A 60 13.60 -12.90 47.62
N THR A 61 13.51 -13.87 46.70
CA THR A 61 13.45 -13.64 45.25
C THR A 61 12.02 -13.45 44.75
N GLU A 62 11.07 -14.21 45.30
CA GLU A 62 9.66 -14.22 44.92
C GLU A 62 8.79 -14.55 46.14
N GLU A 63 8.09 -13.53 46.63
CA GLU A 63 7.31 -13.60 47.88
C GLU A 63 6.25 -14.70 47.87
N ARG A 64 5.72 -15.09 46.70
CA ARG A 64 4.72 -16.16 46.58
C ARG A 64 5.19 -17.52 47.12
N PHE A 65 6.50 -17.74 47.26
CA PHE A 65 7.03 -18.95 47.91
C PHE A 65 6.72 -19.00 49.42
N SER A 66 6.44 -17.87 50.06
CA SER A 66 6.14 -17.80 51.51
C SER A 66 4.90 -18.61 51.89
N ASN A 67 3.94 -18.72 50.97
CA ASN A 67 2.72 -19.51 51.12
C ASN A 67 3.01 -20.99 51.46
N TYR A 68 4.17 -21.52 51.06
CA TYR A 68 4.54 -22.92 51.27
C TYR A 68 5.34 -23.15 52.55
N LYS A 69 5.80 -22.10 53.23
CA LYS A 69 6.61 -22.20 54.47
C LYS A 69 5.84 -22.87 55.60
N ASN A 70 4.55 -22.58 55.73
CA ASN A 70 3.69 -23.18 56.74
C ASN A 70 2.86 -24.36 56.20
N ASP A 71 3.10 -24.77 54.95
CA ASP A 71 2.46 -25.91 54.30
C ASP A 71 3.50 -27.01 54.05
N LEU A 72 4.02 -27.11 52.82
CA LEU A 72 5.00 -28.11 52.38
C LEU A 72 6.32 -28.12 53.18
N PHE A 73 6.68 -26.98 53.77
CA PHE A 73 7.91 -26.83 54.56
C PHE A 73 7.63 -26.50 56.03
N SER A 74 6.46 -26.89 56.53
CA SER A 74 6.13 -26.74 57.95
C SER A 74 6.97 -27.70 58.81
N PRO A 75 7.22 -27.40 60.10
CA PRO A 75 7.93 -28.32 60.98
C PRO A 75 7.27 -29.72 61.08
N LYS A 76 5.94 -29.78 60.94
CA LYS A 76 5.17 -31.04 60.96
C LYS A 76 5.40 -31.90 59.72
N SER A 77 5.82 -31.32 58.60
CA SER A 77 6.09 -32.07 57.36
C SER A 77 7.18 -33.12 57.53
N ARG A 78 8.08 -32.94 58.50
CA ARG A 78 9.15 -33.88 58.84
C ARG A 78 8.62 -35.25 59.27
N ASP A 79 7.43 -35.30 59.85
CA ASP A 79 6.80 -36.53 60.35
C ASP A 79 5.76 -37.11 59.37
N LEU A 80 5.51 -36.42 58.24
CA LEU A 80 4.55 -36.83 57.22
C LEU A 80 5.00 -38.04 56.39
N ASP A 81 4.28 -39.15 56.47
CA ASP A 81 4.45 -40.28 55.54
C ASP A 81 3.25 -40.41 54.60
N ARG A 82 3.46 -40.13 53.30
CA ARG A 82 2.37 -40.12 52.30
C ARG A 82 1.67 -41.47 52.15
N GLU A 83 2.36 -42.57 52.42
CA GLU A 83 1.77 -43.91 52.33
C GLU A 83 0.76 -44.17 53.46
N LEU A 84 0.87 -43.41 54.55
CA LEU A 84 -0.04 -43.48 55.70
C LEU A 84 -1.17 -42.43 55.64
N MET A 85 -1.16 -41.54 54.65
CA MET A 85 -2.17 -40.49 54.48
C MET A 85 -3.41 -40.99 53.73
N GLY A 86 -4.57 -40.45 54.08
CA GLY A 86 -5.82 -40.71 53.35
C GLY A 86 -5.82 -40.14 51.93
N ILE A 87 -6.74 -40.60 51.08
CA ILE A 87 -6.86 -40.17 49.67
C ILE A 87 -7.05 -38.64 49.57
N ASP A 88 -7.95 -38.07 50.37
CA ASP A 88 -8.25 -36.64 50.34
C ASP A 88 -7.04 -35.78 50.75
N GLU A 89 -6.27 -36.25 51.73
CA GLU A 89 -5.06 -35.57 52.18
C GLU A 89 -3.94 -35.66 51.14
N ASN A 90 -3.75 -36.84 50.54
CA ASN A 90 -2.82 -37.00 49.42
C ASN A 90 -3.20 -36.13 48.21
N ASN A 91 -4.50 -35.93 47.94
CA ASN A 91 -4.97 -35.02 46.89
C ASN A 91 -4.70 -33.53 47.21
N ARG A 92 -4.80 -33.13 48.49
CA ARG A 92 -4.40 -31.78 48.94
C ARG A 92 -2.90 -31.57 48.77
N ILE A 93 -2.10 -32.55 49.21
CA ILE A 93 -0.64 -32.54 49.04
C ILE A 93 -0.28 -32.43 47.55
N ASN A 94 -0.91 -33.24 46.68
CA ASN A 94 -0.74 -33.15 45.23
C ASN A 94 -1.01 -31.73 44.71
N SER A 95 -2.12 -31.13 45.13
CA SER A 95 -2.48 -29.77 44.71
C SER A 95 -1.44 -28.73 45.14
N SER A 96 -0.95 -28.79 46.39
CA SER A 96 0.12 -27.92 46.89
C SER A 96 1.42 -28.12 46.13
N ILE A 97 1.80 -29.37 45.84
CA ILE A 97 3.03 -29.71 45.11
C ILE A 97 2.94 -29.24 43.65
N SER A 98 1.83 -29.51 42.95
CA SER A 98 1.64 -29.04 41.57
C SER A 98 1.67 -27.51 41.48
N SER A 99 1.10 -26.81 42.47
CA SER A 99 1.17 -25.34 42.56
C SER A 99 2.60 -24.85 42.84
N TYR A 100 3.33 -25.50 43.75
CA TYR A 100 4.73 -25.17 44.06
C TYR A 100 5.64 -25.37 42.85
N LEU A 101 5.55 -26.53 42.18
CA LEU A 101 6.36 -26.86 41.01
C LEU A 101 6.09 -25.92 39.83
N ARG A 102 4.82 -25.53 39.61
CA ARG A 102 4.49 -24.52 38.60
C ARG A 102 5.15 -23.17 38.90
N LEU A 103 5.18 -22.74 40.16
CA LEU A 103 5.91 -21.52 40.55
C LEU A 103 7.43 -21.70 40.40
N LEU A 104 7.95 -22.84 40.84
CA LEU A 104 9.38 -23.19 40.79
C LEU A 104 9.93 -23.24 39.36
N SER A 105 9.11 -23.58 38.37
CA SER A 105 9.51 -23.65 36.97
C SER A 105 10.07 -22.33 36.39
N GLY A 106 9.86 -21.19 37.04
CA GLY A 106 10.49 -19.92 36.67
C GLY A 106 11.85 -19.66 37.33
N TYR A 107 12.23 -20.49 38.31
CA TYR A 107 13.40 -20.32 39.16
C TYR A 107 14.25 -21.60 39.24
N PHE A 108 13.99 -22.57 38.37
CA PHE A 108 14.51 -23.93 38.46
C PHE A 108 16.05 -23.99 38.45
N GLU A 109 16.70 -23.08 37.73
CA GLU A 109 18.17 -23.00 37.65
C GLU A 109 18.83 -22.53 38.95
N LEU A 110 18.09 -21.91 39.88
CA LEU A 110 18.65 -21.47 41.15
C LEU A 110 19.06 -22.70 41.98
N PRO A 111 20.26 -22.73 42.56
CA PRO A 111 20.67 -23.81 43.47
C PRO A 111 19.69 -24.00 44.65
N SER A 112 19.06 -22.90 45.09
CA SER A 112 18.02 -22.90 46.13
C SER A 112 16.79 -23.72 45.75
N SER A 113 16.43 -23.79 44.47
CA SER A 113 15.35 -24.64 43.95
C SER A 113 15.68 -26.13 44.08
N LEU A 114 16.94 -26.50 43.89
CA LEU A 114 17.38 -27.89 44.05
C LEU A 114 17.35 -28.33 45.52
N LYS A 115 17.70 -27.42 46.45
CA LYS A 115 17.58 -27.66 47.90
C LYS A 115 16.15 -27.96 48.33
N THR A 116 15.17 -27.21 47.82
CA THR A 116 13.77 -27.47 48.16
C THR A 116 13.23 -28.72 47.46
N LEU A 117 13.59 -28.96 46.19
CA LEU A 117 13.23 -30.19 45.47
C LEU A 117 13.78 -31.44 46.14
N GLU A 118 15.01 -31.40 46.67
CA GLU A 118 15.61 -32.52 47.40
C GLU A 118 14.70 -32.97 48.55
N TYR A 119 14.21 -32.02 49.35
CA TYR A 119 13.28 -32.33 50.44
C TYR A 119 11.95 -32.88 49.94
N LEU A 120 11.38 -32.29 48.88
CA LEU A 120 10.12 -32.79 48.30
C LEU A 120 10.29 -34.21 47.73
N ILE A 121 11.44 -34.53 47.14
CA ILE A 121 11.73 -35.86 46.62
C ILE A 121 11.87 -36.87 47.74
N ARG A 122 12.61 -36.52 48.80
CA ARG A 122 12.90 -37.44 49.89
C ARG A 122 11.76 -37.60 50.88
N ARG A 123 10.98 -36.54 51.14
CA ARG A 123 9.86 -36.57 52.09
C ARG A 123 8.53 -36.86 51.43
N TYR A 124 8.22 -36.13 50.36
CA TYR A 124 6.92 -36.23 49.67
C TYR A 124 6.93 -37.22 48.50
N LYS A 125 8.06 -37.87 48.21
CA LYS A 125 8.22 -38.84 47.11
C LYS A 125 7.63 -38.32 45.79
N ILE A 126 7.89 -37.05 45.45
CA ILE A 126 7.29 -36.43 44.26
C ILE A 126 7.70 -37.09 42.94
N HIS A 127 8.85 -37.75 42.92
CA HIS A 127 9.32 -38.57 41.79
C HIS A 127 8.43 -39.80 41.52
N VAL A 128 7.63 -40.22 42.51
CA VAL A 128 6.65 -41.31 42.41
C VAL A 128 5.25 -40.75 42.17
N TYR A 129 4.78 -39.87 43.06
CA TYR A 129 3.37 -39.46 43.08
C TYR A 129 3.04 -38.24 42.21
N ASN A 130 4.04 -37.47 41.79
CA ASN A 130 3.89 -36.21 41.04
C ASN A 130 4.88 -36.15 39.87
N MET A 131 5.13 -37.31 39.25
CA MET A 131 6.12 -37.46 38.19
C MET A 131 5.87 -36.52 37.02
N GLU A 132 4.63 -36.42 36.55
CA GLU A 132 4.28 -35.60 35.39
C GLU A 132 4.54 -34.12 35.66
N GLU A 133 4.13 -33.59 36.82
CA GLU A 133 4.43 -32.21 37.18
C GLU A 133 5.93 -31.94 37.38
N LEU A 134 6.68 -32.91 37.90
CA LEU A 134 8.12 -32.79 38.04
C LEU A 134 8.83 -32.76 36.67
N ILE A 135 8.36 -33.58 35.72
CA ILE A 135 8.82 -33.52 34.33
C ILE A 135 8.48 -32.16 33.74
N LEU A 136 7.21 -31.73 33.76
CA LEU A 136 6.78 -30.47 33.16
C LEU A 136 7.47 -29.24 33.76
N CYS A 137 7.79 -29.25 35.06
CA CYS A 137 8.55 -28.20 35.73
C CYS A 137 9.99 -28.10 35.22
N SER A 138 10.64 -29.25 34.97
CA SER A 138 12.06 -29.32 34.59
C SER A 138 12.30 -29.37 33.08
N LEU A 139 11.28 -29.70 32.28
CA LEU A 139 11.39 -29.90 30.83
C LEU A 139 11.88 -28.67 30.05
N PRO A 140 11.55 -27.41 30.41
CA PRO A 140 12.17 -26.24 29.76
C PRO A 140 13.70 -26.26 29.82
N TYR A 141 14.27 -26.93 30.83
CA TYR A 141 15.70 -27.06 31.12
C TYR A 141 16.26 -28.44 30.72
N HIS A 142 15.63 -29.08 29.73
CA HIS A 142 15.97 -30.42 29.25
C HIS A 142 17.44 -30.63 28.87
N ASP A 143 18.17 -29.57 28.51
CA ASP A 143 19.59 -29.59 28.14
C ASP A 143 20.55 -29.53 29.34
N THR A 144 20.04 -29.46 30.57
CA THR A 144 20.83 -29.38 31.80
C THR A 144 21.11 -30.74 32.44
N HIS A 145 22.23 -30.85 33.18
CA HIS A 145 22.53 -32.03 33.98
C HIS A 145 21.51 -32.27 35.11
N THR A 146 20.91 -31.20 35.64
CA THR A 146 19.85 -31.30 36.65
C THR A 146 18.64 -32.06 36.12
N PHE A 147 18.22 -31.77 34.89
CA PHE A 147 17.14 -32.50 34.24
C PHE A 147 17.47 -33.99 34.10
N VAL A 148 18.69 -34.33 33.66
CA VAL A 148 19.16 -35.73 33.59
C VAL A 148 19.04 -36.43 34.93
N ARG A 149 19.50 -35.80 36.03
CA ARG A 149 19.37 -36.36 37.37
C ARG A 149 17.91 -36.59 37.77
N ILE A 150 17.02 -35.64 37.48
CA ILE A 150 15.59 -35.81 37.75
C ILE A 150 15.05 -37.04 37.02
N ILE A 151 15.27 -37.14 35.70
CA ILE A 151 14.75 -38.24 34.90
C ILE A 151 15.29 -39.60 35.39
N GLN A 152 16.55 -39.67 35.86
CA GLN A 152 17.12 -40.87 36.44
C GLN A 152 16.41 -41.34 37.72
N LEU A 153 15.72 -40.45 38.44
CA LEU A 153 14.95 -40.79 39.65
C LEU A 153 13.53 -41.28 39.34
N LEU A 154 13.01 -41.03 38.14
CA LEU A 154 11.62 -41.33 37.78
C LEU A 154 11.49 -42.76 37.27
N ASP A 155 10.36 -43.41 37.53
CA ASP A 155 9.94 -44.61 36.81
C ASP A 155 8.83 -44.28 35.81
N THR A 156 9.20 -44.06 34.55
CA THR A 156 8.29 -43.64 33.47
C THR A 156 7.35 -44.76 33.00
N GLY A 157 7.60 -46.02 33.35
CA GLY A 157 6.73 -47.16 33.04
C GLY A 157 6.19 -47.18 31.60
N ASN A 158 4.87 -47.34 31.47
CA ASN A 158 4.14 -47.28 30.20
C ASN A 158 3.42 -45.94 30.00
N THR A 159 3.97 -44.84 30.52
CA THR A 159 3.40 -43.50 30.35
C THR A 159 3.84 -42.85 29.03
N ARG A 160 3.20 -41.72 28.67
CA ARG A 160 3.60 -40.89 27.51
C ARG A 160 5.03 -40.34 27.61
N TRP A 161 5.62 -40.36 28.81
CA TRP A 161 6.97 -39.89 29.10
C TRP A 161 8.06 -40.96 28.93
N ARG A 162 7.69 -42.19 28.53
CA ARG A 162 8.63 -43.31 28.33
C ARG A 162 9.78 -43.00 27.37
N PHE A 163 9.59 -42.09 26.41
CA PHE A 163 10.67 -41.67 25.50
C PHE A 163 11.89 -41.07 26.24
N LEU A 164 11.70 -40.59 27.48
CA LEU A 164 12.78 -40.06 28.33
C LEU A 164 13.65 -41.16 28.95
N ASP A 165 13.29 -42.45 28.85
CA ASP A 165 14.16 -43.56 29.30
C ASP A 165 15.49 -43.60 28.55
N GLY A 166 15.54 -43.04 27.33
CA GLY A 166 16.79 -42.84 26.61
C GLY A 166 17.81 -42.03 27.42
N VAL A 167 17.35 -41.03 28.18
CA VAL A 167 18.19 -40.17 29.04
C VAL A 167 18.82 -40.96 30.18
N LYS A 168 18.08 -41.93 30.75
CA LYS A 168 18.60 -42.80 31.81
C LYS A 168 19.74 -43.67 31.29
N ASN A 169 19.56 -44.22 30.08
CA ASN A 169 20.53 -45.12 29.46
C ASN A 169 21.81 -44.39 29.00
N THR A 170 21.67 -43.19 28.46
CA THR A 170 22.81 -42.42 27.94
C THR A 170 23.46 -41.52 29.00
N SER A 171 22.76 -41.22 30.09
CA SER A 171 23.15 -40.20 31.09
C SER A 171 23.47 -38.83 30.46
N ALA A 172 22.90 -38.54 29.30
CA ALA A 172 23.12 -37.32 28.54
C ALA A 172 21.80 -36.54 28.35
N PRO A 173 21.83 -35.19 28.39
CA PRO A 173 20.64 -34.38 28.15
C PRO A 173 20.03 -34.67 26.76
N PRO A 174 18.71 -34.85 26.63
CA PRO A 174 18.08 -35.05 25.35
C PRO A 174 18.10 -33.74 24.53
N PRO A 175 18.40 -33.78 23.21
CA PRO A 175 18.23 -32.60 22.37
C PRO A 175 16.75 -32.28 22.16
N ARG A 176 16.37 -30.99 22.03
CA ARG A 176 14.99 -30.52 21.78
C ARG A 176 14.28 -31.29 20.66
N LYS A 177 15.01 -31.62 19.59
CA LYS A 177 14.49 -32.40 18.45
C LYS A 177 13.86 -33.73 18.89
N VAL A 178 14.37 -34.40 19.91
CA VAL A 178 13.79 -35.66 20.43
C VAL A 178 12.40 -35.41 21.02
N ILE A 179 12.22 -34.31 21.75
CA ILE A 179 10.93 -33.91 22.34
C ILE A 179 9.93 -33.57 21.22
N VAL A 180 10.37 -32.82 20.21
CA VAL A 180 9.55 -32.50 19.02
C VAL A 180 9.14 -33.77 18.27
N GLN A 181 10.07 -34.71 18.05
CA GLN A 181 9.76 -36.00 17.42
C GLN A 181 8.79 -36.82 18.24
N GLN A 182 8.85 -36.75 19.57
CA GLN A 182 7.85 -37.40 20.41
C GLN A 182 6.47 -36.74 20.26
N CYS A 183 6.39 -35.40 20.23
CA CYS A 183 5.13 -34.68 20.01
C CYS A 183 4.49 -35.04 18.65
N LEU A 184 5.32 -35.30 17.62
CA LEU A 184 4.84 -35.77 16.31
C LEU A 184 4.30 -37.21 16.36
N ARG A 185 4.87 -38.07 17.21
CA ARG A 185 4.43 -39.47 17.38
C ARG A 185 3.21 -39.61 18.27
N ASP A 186 3.15 -38.82 19.34
CA ASP A 186 2.09 -38.78 20.32
C ASP A 186 1.67 -37.33 20.58
N MET A 187 0.60 -36.91 19.89
CA MET A 187 0.03 -35.56 20.03
C MET A 187 -0.52 -35.29 21.44
N GLY A 188 -0.74 -36.32 22.26
CA GLY A 188 -1.10 -36.15 23.67
C GLY A 188 0.00 -35.46 24.48
N VAL A 189 1.27 -35.67 24.13
CA VAL A 189 2.40 -34.95 24.75
C VAL A 189 2.33 -33.47 24.39
N LEU A 190 2.09 -33.13 23.12
CA LEU A 190 1.95 -31.75 22.67
C LEU A 190 0.79 -31.04 23.40
N GLU A 191 -0.36 -31.70 23.50
CA GLU A 191 -1.52 -31.19 24.21
C GLU A 191 -1.22 -30.92 25.69
N THR A 192 -0.51 -31.83 26.36
CA THR A 192 -0.10 -31.63 27.76
C THR A 192 0.85 -30.43 27.93
N LEU A 193 1.77 -30.21 26.98
CA LEU A 193 2.65 -29.03 27.01
C LEU A 193 1.83 -27.74 26.83
N CYS A 194 0.91 -27.72 25.87
CA CYS A 194 0.00 -26.60 25.64
C CYS A 194 -0.87 -26.32 26.87
N GLU A 195 -1.46 -27.34 27.49
CA GLU A 195 -2.26 -27.22 28.71
C GLU A 195 -1.43 -26.70 29.88
N TYR A 196 -0.21 -27.21 30.07
CA TYR A 196 0.69 -26.79 31.14
C TYR A 196 1.11 -25.32 30.98
N ALA A 197 1.36 -24.89 29.75
CA ALA A 197 1.70 -23.52 29.40
C ALA A 197 0.48 -22.59 29.25
N THR A 198 -0.76 -23.10 29.37
CA THR A 198 -1.96 -22.27 29.31
C THR A 198 -2.24 -21.62 30.67
N PRO A 199 -2.38 -20.28 30.74
CA PRO A 199 -2.58 -19.58 31.99
C PRO A 199 -4.00 -19.76 32.52
N THR A 200 -4.10 -20.09 33.81
CA THR A 200 -5.37 -20.23 34.52
C THR A 200 -5.59 -19.02 35.44
N LYS A 201 -6.79 -18.90 36.03
CA LYS A 201 -7.09 -17.82 37.00
C LYS A 201 -6.15 -17.81 38.21
N LYS A 202 -5.65 -18.99 38.61
CA LYS A 202 -4.82 -19.17 39.81
C LYS A 202 -3.33 -19.25 39.51
N VAL A 203 -2.96 -19.72 38.32
CA VAL A 203 -1.56 -20.02 37.97
C VAL A 203 -1.18 -19.39 36.65
N GLN A 204 -0.11 -18.59 36.69
CA GLN A 204 0.55 -18.04 35.50
C GLN A 204 1.81 -18.86 35.21
N PRO A 205 1.98 -19.35 33.97
CA PRO A 205 3.18 -20.07 33.56
C PRO A 205 4.39 -19.14 33.57
N SER A 206 5.57 -19.70 33.78
CA SER A 206 6.83 -18.95 33.74
C SER A 206 7.28 -18.68 32.30
N VAL A 207 8.13 -17.67 32.11
CA VAL A 207 8.70 -17.34 30.79
C VAL A 207 9.43 -18.54 30.16
N PRO A 208 10.27 -19.33 30.88
CA PRO A 208 10.88 -20.53 30.33
C PRO A 208 9.86 -21.56 29.82
N VAL A 209 8.76 -21.77 30.55
CA VAL A 209 7.69 -22.69 30.14
C VAL A 209 7.00 -22.20 28.86
N ILE A 210 6.65 -20.91 28.80
CA ILE A 210 6.02 -20.30 27.62
C ILE A 210 6.94 -20.40 26.41
N GLY A 211 8.21 -19.99 26.56
CA GLY A 211 9.20 -19.99 25.49
C GLY A 211 9.48 -21.40 24.96
N PHE A 212 9.66 -22.36 25.87
CA PHE A 212 9.85 -23.76 25.50
C PHE A 212 8.63 -24.33 24.77
N CYS A 213 7.42 -24.16 25.31
CA CYS A 213 6.20 -24.65 24.69
C CYS A 213 5.99 -24.02 23.31
N THR A 214 6.18 -22.71 23.18
CA THR A 214 6.07 -21.99 21.89
C THR A 214 7.06 -22.55 20.87
N ALA A 215 8.33 -22.73 21.25
CA ALA A 215 9.36 -23.26 20.36
C ALA A 215 9.02 -24.69 19.89
N VAL A 216 8.57 -25.56 20.82
CA VAL A 216 8.16 -26.93 20.48
C VAL A 216 6.96 -26.92 19.53
N VAL A 217 5.92 -26.12 19.81
CA VAL A 217 4.74 -26.02 18.94
C VAL A 217 5.12 -25.55 17.54
N VAL A 218 5.94 -24.50 17.43
CA VAL A 218 6.42 -23.96 16.15
C VAL A 218 7.23 -25.01 15.37
N GLU A 219 8.13 -25.75 16.03
CA GLU A 219 8.91 -26.81 15.37
C GLU A 219 8.07 -28.01 14.96
N VAL A 220 7.08 -28.41 15.78
CA VAL A 220 6.13 -29.47 15.43
C VAL A 220 5.33 -29.08 14.20
N LEU A 221 4.72 -27.89 14.20
CA LEU A 221 3.97 -27.37 13.05
C LEU A 221 4.85 -27.21 11.81
N GLY A 222 6.10 -26.78 11.98
CA GLY A 222 7.07 -26.67 10.88
C GLY A 222 7.53 -28.02 10.31
N SER A 223 7.49 -29.09 11.11
CA SER A 223 7.92 -30.43 10.70
C SER A 223 6.80 -31.26 10.05
N LEU A 224 5.54 -30.89 10.27
CA LEU A 224 4.39 -31.57 9.66
C LEU A 224 4.27 -31.20 8.18
N MET A 225 4.19 -32.20 7.30
CA MET A 225 3.93 -31.98 5.87
C MET A 225 2.52 -31.44 5.61
N THR A 226 1.56 -31.91 6.39
CA THR A 226 0.17 -31.48 6.37
C THR A 226 -0.32 -31.37 7.81
N ILE A 227 -0.91 -30.22 8.16
CA ILE A 227 -1.51 -30.02 9.47
C ILE A 227 -3.03 -30.22 9.29
N ASP A 228 -3.57 -31.21 9.99
CA ASP A 228 -4.99 -31.52 9.97
C ASP A 228 -5.80 -30.65 10.93
N SER A 229 -7.13 -30.77 10.84
CA SER A 229 -8.06 -30.04 11.70
C SER A 229 -7.90 -30.39 13.19
N ASP A 230 -7.46 -31.60 13.51
CA ASP A 230 -7.39 -32.09 14.88
C ASP A 230 -6.16 -31.55 15.62
N VAL A 231 -5.02 -31.41 14.94
CA VAL A 231 -3.84 -30.71 15.43
C VAL A 231 -4.19 -29.24 15.71
N VAL A 232 -4.90 -28.57 14.79
CA VAL A 232 -5.35 -27.19 15.01
C VAL A 232 -6.26 -27.10 16.24
N LYS A 233 -7.23 -28.01 16.40
CA LYS A 233 -8.14 -28.02 17.57
C LYS A 233 -7.39 -28.20 18.90
N ARG A 234 -6.33 -29.01 18.95
CA ARG A 234 -5.53 -29.23 20.18
C ARG A 234 -4.72 -28.01 20.59
N ILE A 235 -4.18 -27.26 19.62
CA ILE A 235 -3.31 -26.10 19.88
C ILE A 235 -4.12 -24.81 20.08
N LEU A 236 -5.32 -24.72 19.48
CA LEU A 236 -6.14 -23.50 19.49
C LEU A 236 -6.47 -22.95 20.90
N PRO A 237 -6.78 -23.77 21.93
CA PRO A 237 -7.00 -23.26 23.30
C PRO A 237 -5.79 -22.51 23.86
N TYR A 238 -4.58 -23.02 23.64
CA TYR A 238 -3.34 -22.37 24.09
C TYR A 238 -3.11 -21.05 23.36
N VAL A 239 -3.28 -21.04 22.03
CA VAL A 239 -3.14 -19.85 21.19
C VAL A 239 -4.17 -18.78 21.57
N THR A 240 -5.44 -19.15 21.64
CA THR A 240 -6.52 -18.21 21.99
C THR A 240 -6.35 -17.65 23.40
N SER A 241 -5.90 -18.46 24.36
CA SER A 241 -5.56 -17.96 25.69
C SER A 241 -4.38 -17.00 25.69
N GLY A 242 -3.41 -17.15 24.77
CA GLY A 242 -2.29 -16.23 24.62
C GLY A 242 -2.67 -14.91 23.97
N LEU A 243 -3.68 -14.91 23.09
CA LEU A 243 -4.23 -13.69 22.48
C LEU A 243 -5.22 -12.94 23.38
N GLN A 244 -5.72 -13.56 24.46
CA GLN A 244 -6.63 -12.89 25.37
C GLN A 244 -5.90 -11.82 26.20
N HIS A 245 -6.54 -10.66 26.32
CA HIS A 245 -6.00 -9.53 27.08
C HIS A 245 -5.92 -9.86 28.58
N ARG A 246 -4.70 -9.85 29.14
CA ARG A 246 -4.42 -10.12 30.58
C ARG A 246 -3.51 -9.07 31.24
N GLY A 247 -3.47 -7.85 30.71
CA GLY A 247 -2.57 -6.78 31.16
C GLY A 247 -1.12 -6.97 30.72
N LYS A 248 -0.17 -6.28 31.40
CA LYS A 248 1.29 -6.32 31.11
C LYS A 248 1.97 -7.66 31.42
N ARG A 249 1.33 -8.54 32.19
CA ARG A 249 1.87 -9.86 32.53
C ARG A 249 1.40 -10.85 31.49
N GLY A 250 2.29 -11.26 30.57
CA GLY A 250 1.99 -12.26 29.54
C GLY A 250 2.40 -11.87 28.12
N ASP A 251 3.26 -10.88 27.93
CA ASP A 251 3.71 -10.46 26.59
C ASP A 251 4.45 -11.58 25.85
N ASP A 252 5.21 -12.42 26.56
CA ASP A 252 5.85 -13.61 25.97
C ASP A 252 4.82 -14.61 25.41
N GLN A 253 3.69 -14.76 26.10
CA GLN A 253 2.63 -15.66 25.65
C GLN A 253 1.88 -15.06 24.46
N LYS A 254 1.65 -13.75 24.46
CA LYS A 254 1.10 -13.03 23.31
C LYS A 254 2.02 -13.20 22.09
N ALA A 255 3.33 -12.97 22.23
CA ALA A 255 4.31 -13.18 21.16
C ALA A 255 4.27 -14.62 20.64
N GLY A 256 4.29 -15.61 21.53
CA GLY A 256 4.21 -17.02 21.13
C GLY A 256 2.92 -17.34 20.37
N ALA A 257 1.78 -16.81 20.81
CA ALA A 257 0.50 -16.97 20.11
C ALA A 257 0.50 -16.28 18.72
N LEU A 258 1.04 -15.06 18.60
CA LEU A 258 1.17 -14.35 17.31
C LEU A 258 2.05 -15.13 16.32
N MET A 259 3.16 -15.70 16.79
CA MET A 259 4.04 -16.56 15.99
C MET A 259 3.30 -17.80 15.48
N ILE A 260 2.61 -18.51 16.38
CA ILE A 260 1.87 -19.73 16.02
C ILE A 260 0.74 -19.42 15.04
N VAL A 261 -0.02 -18.33 15.24
CA VAL A 261 -1.09 -17.93 14.31
C VAL A 261 -0.53 -17.61 12.92
N SER A 262 0.57 -16.88 12.86
CA SER A 262 1.20 -16.53 11.58
C SER A 262 1.68 -17.79 10.83
N LEU A 263 2.26 -18.76 11.54
CA LEU A 263 2.68 -20.04 10.96
C LEU A 263 1.49 -20.89 10.50
N LEU A 264 0.42 -20.96 11.30
CA LEU A 264 -0.80 -21.68 10.93
C LEU A 264 -1.45 -21.07 9.68
N ALA A 265 -1.47 -19.74 9.58
CA ALA A 265 -2.01 -19.03 8.42
C ALA A 265 -1.21 -19.30 7.13
N ASP A 266 0.10 -19.52 7.22
CA ASP A 266 0.96 -19.88 6.09
C ASP A 266 0.82 -21.34 5.67
N LYS A 267 0.74 -22.26 6.64
CA LYS A 267 0.82 -23.70 6.37
C LYS A 267 -0.53 -24.36 6.09
N VAL A 268 -1.64 -23.76 6.51
CA VAL A 268 -2.95 -24.43 6.54
C VAL A 268 -4.05 -23.51 6.04
N ALA A 269 -4.94 -24.04 5.19
CA ALA A 269 -6.23 -23.43 4.96
C ALA A 269 -7.13 -23.67 6.17
N LEU A 270 -7.21 -22.69 7.06
CA LEU A 270 -7.99 -22.77 8.30
C LEU A 270 -9.49 -22.70 7.99
N SER A 271 -10.31 -23.32 8.85
CA SER A 271 -11.76 -23.21 8.70
C SER A 271 -12.24 -21.76 8.86
N PRO A 272 -13.28 -21.32 8.12
CA PRO A 272 -13.75 -19.93 8.17
C PRO A 272 -14.13 -19.45 9.57
N ASN A 273 -14.62 -20.34 10.44
CA ASN A 273 -14.96 -20.00 11.81
C ASN A 273 -13.72 -19.72 12.67
N VAL A 274 -12.65 -20.50 12.48
CA VAL A 274 -11.37 -20.28 13.17
C VAL A 274 -10.75 -18.98 12.69
N VAL A 275 -10.72 -18.72 11.38
CA VAL A 275 -10.22 -17.46 10.81
C VAL A 275 -10.99 -16.27 11.37
N ARG A 276 -12.33 -16.31 11.37
CA ARG A 276 -13.18 -15.25 11.95
C ARG A 276 -12.85 -14.98 13.42
N SER A 277 -12.66 -16.04 14.20
CA SER A 277 -12.32 -15.93 15.61
C SER A 277 -10.93 -15.33 15.82
N LEU A 278 -9.94 -15.77 15.06
CA LEU A 278 -8.56 -15.27 15.16
C LEU A 278 -8.45 -13.82 14.70
N ILE A 279 -9.14 -13.42 13.62
CA ILE A 279 -9.22 -12.01 13.19
C ILE A 279 -9.75 -11.13 14.32
N ARG A 280 -10.81 -11.56 15.02
CA ARG A 280 -11.34 -10.84 16.18
C ARG A 280 -10.31 -10.74 17.30
N PHE A 281 -9.69 -11.85 17.70
CA PHE A 281 -8.68 -11.83 18.76
C PHE A 281 -7.47 -10.95 18.41
N LEU A 282 -6.98 -10.98 17.17
CA LEU A 282 -5.86 -10.14 16.73
C LEU A 282 -6.24 -8.65 16.67
N ALA A 283 -7.47 -8.32 16.26
CA ALA A 283 -7.98 -6.96 16.33
C ALA A 283 -8.07 -6.46 17.78
N ASP A 284 -8.59 -7.29 18.70
CA ASP A 284 -8.64 -7.00 20.14
C ASP A 284 -7.23 -6.78 20.72
N VAL A 285 -6.27 -7.63 20.36
CA VAL A 285 -4.86 -7.47 20.77
C VAL A 285 -4.31 -6.14 20.26
N SER A 286 -4.44 -5.87 18.97
CA SER A 286 -3.92 -4.63 18.35
C SER A 286 -4.52 -3.39 19.03
N SER A 287 -5.83 -3.38 19.26
CA SER A 287 -6.51 -2.28 19.94
C SER A 287 -6.05 -2.11 21.40
N SER A 288 -5.85 -3.21 22.13
CA SER A 288 -5.34 -3.13 23.51
C SER A 288 -3.90 -2.61 23.57
N VAL A 289 -3.04 -3.03 22.63
CA VAL A 289 -1.64 -2.59 22.58
C VAL A 289 -1.55 -1.10 22.23
N ALA A 290 -2.41 -0.60 21.33
CA ALA A 290 -2.51 0.83 21.03
C ALA A 290 -2.94 1.68 22.24
N ARG A 291 -3.73 1.12 23.15
CA ARG A 291 -4.20 1.83 24.37
C ARG A 291 -3.18 1.80 25.51
N ASP A 292 -2.54 0.65 25.72
CA ASP A 292 -1.77 0.37 26.93
C ASP A 292 -0.27 0.60 26.77
N SER A 293 0.25 0.61 25.54
CA SER A 293 1.69 0.68 25.28
C SER A 293 2.04 1.87 24.38
N THR A 294 3.06 2.62 24.78
CA THR A 294 3.75 3.59 23.90
C THR A 294 4.69 2.91 22.90
N ASP A 295 4.73 1.57 22.89
CA ASP A 295 5.65 0.79 22.08
C ASP A 295 5.01 0.49 20.71
N VAL A 296 5.32 1.37 19.76
CA VAL A 296 4.91 1.29 18.36
C VAL A 296 5.28 -0.06 17.75
N GLN A 297 6.36 -0.71 18.21
CA GLN A 297 6.82 -1.98 17.67
C GLN A 297 5.86 -3.12 18.01
N TRP A 298 5.34 -3.17 19.24
CA TRP A 298 4.37 -4.19 19.63
C TRP A 298 3.06 -4.06 18.85
N PHE A 299 2.61 -2.83 18.65
CA PHE A 299 1.44 -2.59 17.82
C PHE A 299 1.70 -3.07 16.39
N ARG A 300 2.81 -2.66 15.77
CA ARG A 300 3.22 -3.10 14.43
C ARG A 300 3.26 -4.63 14.31
N MET A 301 3.84 -5.34 15.27
CA MET A 301 3.90 -6.80 15.27
C MET A 301 2.51 -7.45 15.33
N SER A 302 1.65 -6.99 16.24
CA SER A 302 0.28 -7.53 16.38
C SER A 302 -0.57 -7.25 15.15
N PHE A 303 -0.47 -6.05 14.58
CA PHE A 303 -1.17 -5.67 13.36
C PHE A 303 -0.65 -6.45 12.15
N MET A 304 0.66 -6.70 12.05
CA MET A 304 1.23 -7.50 10.97
C MET A 304 0.77 -8.96 11.03
N ALA A 305 0.58 -9.53 12.22
CA ALA A 305 -0.01 -10.87 12.35
C ALA A 305 -1.47 -10.90 11.83
N LEU A 306 -2.26 -9.84 12.06
CA LEU A 306 -3.59 -9.69 11.49
C LEU A 306 -3.54 -9.60 9.96
N VAL A 307 -2.63 -8.77 9.43
CA VAL A 307 -2.39 -8.63 7.98
C VAL A 307 -2.06 -10.00 7.38
N ASN A 308 -1.07 -10.71 7.93
CA ASN A 308 -0.65 -12.03 7.45
C ASN A 308 -1.79 -13.04 7.45
N LEU A 309 -2.59 -13.09 8.52
CA LEU A 309 -3.74 -13.99 8.60
C LEU A 309 -4.73 -13.72 7.47
N VAL A 310 -5.07 -12.47 7.21
CA VAL A 310 -6.04 -12.10 6.15
C VAL A 310 -5.45 -12.29 4.75
N GLN A 311 -4.16 -12.01 4.55
CA GLN A 311 -3.51 -12.20 3.25
C GLN A 311 -3.37 -13.66 2.86
N LEU A 312 -3.04 -14.54 3.81
CA LEU A 312 -2.75 -15.94 3.52
C LEU A 312 -4.03 -16.80 3.49
N GLN A 313 -5.10 -16.37 4.16
CA GLN A 313 -6.36 -17.09 4.19
C GLN A 313 -7.35 -16.61 3.11
N ALA A 314 -8.39 -17.41 2.87
CA ALA A 314 -9.48 -17.08 1.97
C ALA A 314 -10.49 -16.16 2.69
N VAL A 315 -10.14 -14.87 2.83
CA VAL A 315 -11.00 -13.85 3.43
C VAL A 315 -11.48 -12.89 2.36
N GLU A 316 -12.80 -12.77 2.21
CA GLU A 316 -13.40 -11.79 1.29
C GLU A 316 -13.75 -10.48 1.99
N LEU A 317 -14.20 -10.56 3.24
CA LEU A 317 -14.65 -9.43 4.05
C LEU A 317 -14.25 -9.62 5.51
N ILE A 318 -13.73 -8.58 6.15
CA ILE A 318 -13.43 -8.59 7.58
C ILE A 318 -14.74 -8.45 8.35
N PRO A 319 -15.00 -9.30 9.37
CA PRO A 319 -16.24 -9.24 10.14
C PRO A 319 -16.46 -7.87 10.78
N LYS A 320 -17.70 -7.34 10.71
CA LYS A 320 -18.06 -6.03 11.28
C LYS A 320 -17.55 -5.80 12.70
N LYS A 321 -17.76 -6.77 13.60
CA LYS A 321 -17.28 -6.68 14.99
C LYS A 321 -15.77 -6.46 15.12
N SER A 322 -14.97 -7.03 14.21
CA SER A 322 -13.52 -6.85 14.18
C SER A 322 -13.18 -5.49 13.56
N MET A 323 -13.91 -5.07 12.53
CA MET A 323 -13.78 -3.73 11.95
C MET A 323 -14.11 -2.63 12.96
N ASP A 324 -15.14 -2.80 13.80
CA ASP A 324 -15.50 -1.86 14.86
C ASP A 324 -14.29 -1.63 15.80
N ILE A 325 -13.63 -2.71 16.21
CA ILE A 325 -12.42 -2.67 17.07
C ILE A 325 -11.26 -1.95 16.37
N LEU A 326 -11.04 -2.24 15.08
CA LEU A 326 -9.97 -1.60 14.30
C LEU A 326 -10.23 -0.11 14.10
N ASN A 327 -11.50 0.29 13.96
CA ASN A 327 -11.90 1.68 13.76
C ASN A 327 -11.66 2.55 15.00
N GLU A 328 -11.63 1.94 16.20
CA GLU A 328 -11.31 2.65 17.45
C GLU A 328 -9.81 3.01 17.57
N ILE A 329 -8.95 2.44 16.72
CA ILE A 329 -7.51 2.68 16.75
C ILE A 329 -7.18 3.91 15.91
N ARG A 330 -6.65 4.96 16.57
CA ARG A 330 -6.39 6.26 15.92
C ARG A 330 -5.30 6.21 14.85
N ASP A 331 -4.26 5.41 15.06
CA ASP A 331 -3.02 5.44 14.25
C ASP A 331 -3.03 4.45 13.07
N VAL A 332 -4.18 3.83 12.76
CA VAL A 332 -4.32 2.87 11.65
C VAL A 332 -3.83 3.44 10.31
N PRO A 333 -4.16 4.68 9.91
CA PRO A 333 -3.72 5.22 8.61
C PRO A 333 -2.18 5.37 8.51
N GLU A 334 -1.55 5.88 9.57
CA GLU A 334 -0.08 6.06 9.61
C GLU A 334 0.64 4.72 9.52
N ILE A 335 0.12 3.72 10.22
CA ILE A 335 0.73 2.39 10.29
C ILE A 335 0.51 1.63 9.00
N LEU A 336 -0.68 1.72 8.40
CA LEU A 336 -0.90 1.19 7.06
C LEU A 336 0.03 1.82 6.04
N SER A 337 0.25 3.13 6.11
CA SER A 337 1.20 3.82 5.22
C SER A 337 2.62 3.27 5.40
N GLY A 338 3.13 3.20 6.63
CA GLY A 338 4.46 2.65 6.89
C GLY A 338 4.59 1.18 6.47
N LEU A 339 3.55 0.36 6.70
CA LEU A 339 3.56 -1.04 6.29
C LEU A 339 3.48 -1.22 4.77
N THR A 340 2.78 -0.34 4.03
CA THR A 340 2.77 -0.38 2.55
C THR A 340 4.11 -0.02 1.93
N GLU A 341 4.94 0.76 2.63
CA GLU A 341 6.29 1.09 2.18
C GLU A 341 7.27 -0.06 2.43
N GLU A 342 7.12 -0.75 3.57
CA GLU A 342 8.04 -1.81 3.98
C GLU A 342 7.67 -3.21 3.42
N PHE A 343 6.38 -3.50 3.25
CA PHE A 343 5.86 -4.84 2.93
C PHE A 343 4.79 -4.82 1.83
N ASN A 344 4.66 -5.94 1.10
CA ASN A 344 3.52 -6.14 0.20
C ASN A 344 2.27 -6.55 0.99
N ILE A 345 1.41 -5.57 1.27
CA ILE A 345 0.13 -5.76 1.95
C ILE A 345 -1.09 -5.56 1.02
N ASP A 346 -0.88 -5.59 -0.31
CA ASP A 346 -1.90 -5.21 -1.30
C ASP A 346 -3.19 -6.03 -1.18
N LYS A 347 -3.08 -7.34 -0.89
CA LYS A 347 -4.25 -8.21 -0.74
C LYS A 347 -5.05 -7.84 0.51
N PHE A 348 -4.38 -7.60 1.64
CA PHE A 348 -5.03 -7.15 2.86
C PHE A 348 -5.69 -5.79 2.66
N LEU A 349 -4.96 -4.83 2.08
CA LEU A 349 -5.46 -3.48 1.88
C LEU A 349 -6.72 -3.50 0.98
N GLY A 350 -6.72 -4.30 -0.08
CA GLY A 350 -7.90 -4.50 -0.92
C GLY A 350 -9.11 -5.06 -0.14
N ILE A 351 -8.92 -6.06 0.71
CA ILE A 351 -10.00 -6.64 1.55
C ILE A 351 -10.47 -5.64 2.63
N PHE A 352 -9.53 -4.91 3.23
CA PHE A 352 -9.81 -3.92 4.26
C PHE A 352 -10.63 -2.75 3.70
N LEU A 353 -10.23 -2.20 2.54
CA LEU A 353 -10.98 -1.17 1.82
C LEU A 353 -12.36 -1.67 1.40
N ASP A 354 -12.46 -2.90 0.90
CA ASP A 354 -13.75 -3.51 0.56
C ASP A 354 -14.68 -3.65 1.76
N SER A 355 -14.13 -3.94 2.93
CA SER A 355 -14.88 -4.06 4.18
C SER A 355 -15.34 -2.69 4.69
N LEU A 356 -14.46 -1.68 4.65
CA LEU A 356 -14.80 -0.30 4.97
C LEU A 356 -15.90 0.25 4.05
N LEU A 357 -15.81 0.00 2.74
CA LEU A 357 -16.82 0.40 1.76
C LEU A 357 -18.17 -0.27 1.99
N GLU A 358 -18.20 -1.55 2.37
CA GLU A 358 -19.47 -2.22 2.67
C GLU A 358 -20.16 -1.62 3.90
N TYR A 359 -19.37 -1.21 4.91
CA TYR A 359 -19.90 -0.69 6.17
C TYR A 359 -20.10 0.84 6.18
N SER A 360 -19.40 1.60 5.34
CA SER A 360 -19.50 3.07 5.27
C SER A 360 -20.88 3.56 4.87
N PHE A 361 -21.62 2.79 4.06
CA PHE A 361 -23.00 3.12 3.69
C PHE A 361 -24.00 2.94 4.83
N SER A 362 -23.62 2.22 5.89
CA SER A 362 -24.48 1.94 7.04
C SER A 362 -24.09 2.72 8.30
N ASP A 363 -22.85 3.21 8.39
CA ASP A 363 -22.28 3.77 9.61
C ASP A 363 -21.25 4.86 9.27
N GLU A 364 -21.50 6.05 9.81
CA GLU A 364 -20.76 7.29 9.52
C GLU A 364 -19.30 7.24 10.01
N LEU A 365 -19.00 6.47 11.06
CA LEU A 365 -17.64 6.36 11.57
C LEU A 365 -16.73 5.62 10.57
N PHE A 366 -17.25 4.58 9.91
CA PHE A 366 -16.51 3.87 8.86
C PHE A 366 -16.30 4.74 7.62
N HIS A 367 -17.27 5.61 7.32
CA HIS A 367 -17.16 6.56 6.23
C HIS A 367 -16.05 7.59 6.48
N GLN A 368 -15.97 8.16 7.69
CA GLN A 368 -14.90 9.08 8.07
C GLN A 368 -13.53 8.40 7.99
N THR A 369 -13.39 7.19 8.52
CA THR A 369 -12.13 6.44 8.47
C THR A 369 -11.71 6.10 7.04
N LEU A 370 -12.65 5.74 6.17
CA LEU A 370 -12.36 5.50 4.76
C LEU A 370 -11.79 6.76 4.07
N ILE A 371 -12.37 7.93 4.34
CA ILE A 371 -11.86 9.20 3.80
C ILE A 371 -10.42 9.44 4.29
N VAL A 372 -10.17 9.30 5.60
CA VAL A 372 -8.83 9.47 6.18
C VAL A 372 -7.82 8.49 5.57
N ILE A 373 -8.21 7.25 5.30
CA ILE A 373 -7.34 6.26 4.65
C ILE A 373 -7.05 6.65 3.20
N ILE A 374 -8.05 7.08 2.42
CA ILE A 374 -7.84 7.54 1.05
C ILE A 374 -6.85 8.72 1.03
N GLU A 375 -6.98 9.65 1.98
CA GLU A 375 -6.14 10.84 2.07
C GLU A 375 -4.71 10.54 2.54
N ASN A 376 -4.49 9.55 3.41
CA ASN A 376 -3.16 9.31 4.02
C ASN A 376 -2.42 8.08 3.49
N VAL A 377 -3.12 7.04 3.02
CA VAL A 377 -2.51 5.77 2.55
C VAL A 377 -2.38 5.78 1.02
N PRO A 378 -1.33 5.18 0.43
CA PRO A 378 -1.15 5.10 -1.03
C PRO A 378 -2.13 4.10 -1.67
N VAL A 379 -3.37 4.54 -1.94
CA VAL A 379 -4.45 3.69 -2.50
C VAL A 379 -4.58 3.74 -4.03
N LYS A 380 -3.60 4.30 -4.74
CA LYS A 380 -3.61 4.53 -6.21
C LYS A 380 -4.05 3.29 -7.02
N ARG A 381 -3.55 2.10 -6.68
CA ARG A 381 -3.86 0.83 -7.37
C ARG A 381 -5.28 0.32 -7.11
N PHE A 382 -5.92 0.79 -6.06
CA PHE A 382 -7.24 0.32 -5.62
C PHE A 382 -8.37 1.25 -6.06
N VAL A 383 -8.07 2.39 -6.69
CA VAL A 383 -9.08 3.37 -7.13
C VAL A 383 -10.12 2.73 -8.04
N ASP A 384 -9.71 1.91 -9.02
CA ASP A 384 -10.62 1.20 -9.93
C ASP A 384 -11.59 0.26 -9.19
N ARG A 385 -11.06 -0.49 -8.21
CA ARG A 385 -11.83 -1.38 -7.34
C ARG A 385 -12.83 -0.60 -6.49
N ILE A 386 -12.39 0.49 -5.83
CA ILE A 386 -13.22 1.34 -4.97
C ILE A 386 -14.37 1.93 -5.79
N VAL A 387 -14.07 2.56 -6.92
CA VAL A 387 -15.06 3.21 -7.80
C VAL A 387 -16.06 2.19 -8.32
N THR A 388 -15.59 1.04 -8.83
CA THR A 388 -16.47 -0.03 -9.33
C THR A 388 -17.42 -0.53 -8.24
N LYS A 389 -16.94 -0.69 -7.00
CA LYS A 389 -17.77 -1.15 -5.88
C LYS A 389 -18.80 -0.09 -5.47
N ILE A 390 -18.41 1.18 -5.36
CA ILE A 390 -19.33 2.30 -5.08
C ILE A 390 -20.45 2.35 -6.13
N LEU A 391 -20.08 2.39 -7.41
CA LEU A 391 -21.04 2.49 -8.51
C LEU A 391 -21.97 1.28 -8.58
N ASN A 392 -21.48 0.07 -8.30
CA ASN A 392 -22.32 -1.13 -8.21
C ASN A 392 -23.28 -1.08 -7.01
N THR A 393 -22.85 -0.59 -5.84
CA THR A 393 -23.70 -0.44 -4.66
C THR A 393 -24.79 0.60 -4.90
N CYS A 394 -24.45 1.75 -5.47
CA CYS A 394 -25.43 2.75 -5.91
C CYS A 394 -26.42 2.14 -6.91
N ALA A 395 -25.92 1.42 -7.93
CA ALA A 395 -26.78 0.79 -8.93
C ALA A 395 -27.75 -0.26 -8.32
N ARG A 396 -27.30 -1.00 -7.30
CA ARG A 396 -28.13 -1.99 -6.58
C ARG A 396 -29.23 -1.32 -5.76
N LEU A 397 -28.90 -0.26 -5.02
CA LEU A 397 -29.86 0.44 -4.15
C LEU A 397 -30.94 1.18 -4.95
N TYR A 398 -30.59 1.74 -6.11
CA TYR A 398 -31.56 2.38 -7.00
C TYR A 398 -32.63 1.40 -7.51
N LYS A 399 -32.23 0.19 -7.90
CA LYS A 399 -33.16 -0.84 -8.39
C LYS A 399 -34.18 -1.25 -7.31
N ASN A 400 -33.82 -1.13 -6.04
CA ASN A 400 -34.66 -1.52 -4.91
C ASN A 400 -35.60 -0.41 -4.40
N ARG A 401 -35.53 0.83 -4.93
CA ARG A 401 -36.36 1.98 -4.51
C ARG A 401 -36.39 2.21 -2.98
N ASP A 402 -35.26 2.04 -2.29
CA ASP A 402 -35.17 2.29 -0.85
C ASP A 402 -35.06 3.79 -0.54
N SER A 403 -35.75 4.27 0.51
CA SER A 403 -35.69 5.66 0.99
C SER A 403 -34.33 6.07 1.56
N THR A 404 -33.46 5.10 1.87
CA THR A 404 -32.06 5.31 2.29
C THR A 404 -31.13 5.77 1.15
N ALA A 405 -31.59 5.70 -0.10
CA ALA A 405 -30.85 6.10 -1.31
C ALA A 405 -30.31 7.54 -1.28
N SER A 406 -31.00 8.47 -0.60
CA SER A 406 -30.60 9.88 -0.51
C SER A 406 -29.32 10.07 0.32
N ASN A 407 -29.20 9.40 1.47
CA ASN A 407 -28.03 9.53 2.34
C ASN A 407 -26.81 8.80 1.74
N THR A 408 -27.03 7.62 1.15
CA THR A 408 -25.98 6.86 0.45
C THR A 408 -25.39 7.64 -0.74
N GLY A 409 -26.21 8.40 -1.48
CA GLY A 409 -25.74 9.27 -2.56
C GLY A 409 -24.74 10.32 -2.08
N ASN A 410 -25.06 11.02 -1.00
CA ASN A 410 -24.19 12.03 -0.39
C ASN A 410 -22.86 11.43 0.13
N LEU A 411 -22.91 10.24 0.73
CA LEU A 411 -21.70 9.54 1.18
C LEU A 411 -20.83 9.12 -0.01
N ALA A 412 -21.43 8.60 -1.08
CA ALA A 412 -20.70 8.28 -2.30
C ALA A 412 -20.06 9.52 -2.94
N GLU A 413 -20.76 10.65 -2.97
CA GLU A 413 -20.23 11.95 -3.46
C GLU A 413 -18.97 12.35 -2.68
N GLN A 414 -19.00 12.26 -1.35
CA GLN A 414 -17.85 12.62 -0.51
C GLN A 414 -16.62 11.72 -0.78
N ILE A 415 -16.82 10.40 -0.92
CA ILE A 415 -15.71 9.47 -1.22
C ILE A 415 -15.12 9.79 -2.60
N VAL A 416 -15.96 10.02 -3.60
CA VAL A 416 -15.53 10.37 -4.96
C VAL A 416 -14.80 11.72 -4.98
N ALA A 417 -15.25 12.70 -4.20
CA ALA A 417 -14.58 13.99 -4.08
C ALA A 417 -13.16 13.85 -3.47
N SER A 418 -12.99 13.04 -2.42
CA SER A 418 -11.67 12.74 -1.84
C SER A 418 -10.76 12.02 -2.83
N LEU A 419 -11.29 11.07 -3.61
CA LEU A 419 -10.54 10.39 -4.68
C LEU A 419 -10.13 11.36 -5.79
N HIS A 420 -11.01 12.28 -6.19
CA HIS A 420 -10.72 13.26 -7.23
C HIS A 420 -9.58 14.21 -6.82
N LYS A 421 -9.59 14.65 -5.55
CA LYS A 421 -8.55 15.52 -5.00
C LYS A 421 -7.15 14.91 -5.04
N LYS A 422 -7.02 13.59 -4.81
CA LYS A 422 -5.72 12.91 -4.68
C LYS A 422 -5.31 12.08 -5.90
N TYR A 423 -6.28 11.50 -6.63
CA TYR A 423 -6.07 10.58 -7.74
C TYR A 423 -7.00 10.88 -8.94
N PRO A 424 -6.93 12.09 -9.52
CA PRO A 424 -7.86 12.52 -10.57
C PRO A 424 -7.77 11.66 -11.84
N SER A 425 -6.57 11.24 -12.23
CA SER A 425 -6.34 10.44 -13.44
C SER A 425 -6.85 9.01 -13.32
N GLU A 426 -6.62 8.38 -12.16
CA GLU A 426 -7.03 7.01 -11.87
C GLU A 426 -8.54 6.92 -11.68
N LEU A 427 -9.15 7.92 -11.04
CA LEU A 427 -10.60 8.03 -10.93
C LEU A 427 -11.25 8.11 -12.32
N ARG A 428 -10.72 8.96 -13.21
CA ARG A 428 -11.19 9.08 -14.59
C ARG A 428 -11.12 7.74 -15.33
N ASN A 429 -9.97 7.07 -15.25
CA ASN A 429 -9.78 5.78 -15.90
C ASN A 429 -10.74 4.71 -15.35
N ALA A 430 -10.92 4.67 -14.03
CA ALA A 430 -11.85 3.75 -13.37
C ALA A 430 -13.31 3.95 -13.81
N VAL A 431 -13.76 5.20 -13.86
CA VAL A 431 -15.10 5.54 -14.34
C VAL A 431 -15.26 5.14 -15.80
N ASN A 432 -14.27 5.41 -16.65
CA ASN A 432 -14.30 5.04 -18.06
C ASN A 432 -14.36 3.53 -18.27
N ASN A 433 -13.54 2.77 -17.54
CA ASN A 433 -13.57 1.30 -17.57
C ASN A 433 -14.94 0.76 -17.16
N PHE A 434 -15.51 1.31 -16.08
CA PHE A 434 -16.84 0.91 -15.61
C PHE A 434 -17.92 1.17 -16.67
N LEU A 435 -17.91 2.35 -17.29
CA LEU A 435 -18.87 2.74 -18.33
C LEU A 435 -18.72 1.89 -19.61
N GLN A 436 -17.50 1.49 -19.98
CA GLN A 436 -17.26 0.59 -21.12
C GLN A 436 -17.75 -0.84 -20.85
N SER A 437 -17.62 -1.31 -19.61
CA SER A 437 -17.93 -2.70 -19.23
C SER A 437 -19.43 -3.06 -19.26
N LYS A 438 -20.33 -2.08 -19.09
CA LYS A 438 -21.78 -2.32 -19.06
C LYS A 438 -22.47 -1.75 -20.30
N LYS A 439 -23.02 -2.63 -21.15
CA LYS A 439 -23.84 -2.24 -22.30
C LYS A 439 -25.09 -1.45 -21.87
N GLU A 440 -25.39 -0.44 -22.68
CA GLU A 440 -26.62 0.38 -22.79
C GLU A 440 -26.85 1.57 -21.82
N GLY A 441 -27.30 2.68 -22.42
CA GLY A 441 -27.35 4.03 -21.89
C GLY A 441 -28.33 4.32 -20.76
N SER A 442 -29.00 3.32 -20.17
CA SER A 442 -29.90 3.53 -19.02
C SER A 442 -29.14 3.75 -17.70
N ASN A 443 -27.87 3.33 -17.62
CA ASN A 443 -27.09 3.41 -16.38
C ASN A 443 -26.43 4.78 -16.15
N HIS A 444 -26.14 5.54 -17.22
CA HIS A 444 -25.50 6.86 -17.08
C HIS A 444 -26.44 7.86 -16.39
N GLU A 445 -27.70 7.92 -16.83
CA GLU A 445 -28.69 8.84 -16.26
C GLU A 445 -29.10 8.42 -14.84
N MET A 446 -29.04 7.12 -14.56
CA MET A 446 -29.30 6.53 -13.24
C MET A 446 -28.18 6.81 -12.24
N LEU A 447 -26.91 6.71 -12.64
CA LEU A 447 -25.75 7.00 -11.78
C LEU A 447 -25.61 8.50 -11.49
N SER A 448 -25.89 9.36 -12.47
CA SER A 448 -25.93 10.81 -12.25
C SER A 448 -27.04 11.20 -11.28
N ARG A 449 -28.25 10.64 -11.41
CA ARG A 449 -29.36 10.92 -10.48
C ARG A 449 -29.11 10.45 -9.04
N MET A 450 -28.21 9.49 -8.81
CA MET A 450 -27.91 8.96 -7.48
C MET A 450 -26.80 9.70 -6.75
N LEU A 451 -25.72 10.09 -7.44
CA LEU A 451 -24.61 10.81 -6.83
C LEU A 451 -24.99 12.23 -6.40
N ASP A 452 -26.05 12.79 -6.99
CA ASP A 452 -26.54 14.14 -6.65
C ASP A 452 -27.49 14.19 -5.44
N GLY A 453 -27.84 13.04 -4.85
CA GLY A 453 -28.71 12.95 -3.67
C GLY A 453 -30.17 13.37 -3.92
N ASN A 454 -31.13 12.50 -3.63
CA ASN A 454 -32.57 12.80 -3.78
C ASN A 454 -33.05 13.86 -2.74
N LYS A 455 -32.77 15.15 -2.95
CA LYS A 455 -33.51 16.28 -2.39
C LYS A 455 -33.69 17.36 -3.45
N ASP A 456 -34.83 18.05 -3.39
CA ASP A 456 -35.31 19.09 -4.30
C ASP A 456 -34.36 20.28 -4.48
N PHE A 457 -33.24 20.09 -5.19
CA PHE A 457 -32.39 21.16 -5.70
C PHE A 457 -32.12 20.93 -7.17
N SER A 458 -32.87 21.65 -8.01
CA SER A 458 -32.78 21.66 -9.47
C SER A 458 -31.40 22.05 -10.04
N GLN A 459 -30.47 22.51 -9.21
CA GLN A 459 -29.11 22.88 -9.59
C GLN A 459 -28.07 21.78 -9.34
N THR A 460 -28.31 20.83 -8.44
CA THR A 460 -27.35 19.76 -8.13
C THR A 460 -27.34 18.67 -9.22
N LEU A 461 -28.50 18.43 -9.85
CA LEU A 461 -28.72 17.40 -10.88
C LEU A 461 -27.90 17.57 -12.18
N LEU A 462 -27.37 18.77 -12.42
CA LEU A 462 -26.69 19.13 -13.66
C LEU A 462 -25.21 18.73 -13.63
N TYR A 463 -24.54 18.80 -12.48
CA TYR A 463 -23.08 18.85 -12.45
C TYR A 463 -22.38 17.49 -12.43
N SER A 464 -22.88 16.50 -11.69
CA SER A 464 -22.33 15.14 -11.80
C SER A 464 -22.69 14.54 -13.16
N LYS A 465 -23.93 14.74 -13.63
CA LYS A 465 -24.36 14.35 -14.98
C LYS A 465 -23.44 14.93 -16.04
N LEU A 466 -23.13 16.23 -15.94
CA LEU A 466 -22.28 16.93 -16.89
C LEU A 466 -20.83 16.46 -16.80
N TRP A 467 -20.28 16.25 -15.59
CA TRP A 467 -18.93 15.70 -15.43
C TRP A 467 -18.81 14.27 -16.01
N PHE A 468 -19.73 13.36 -15.69
CA PHE A 468 -19.74 12.01 -16.28
C PHE A 468 -19.94 12.03 -17.79
N SER A 469 -20.78 12.93 -18.29
CA SER A 469 -21.01 13.07 -19.73
C SER A 469 -19.77 13.64 -20.43
N LEU A 470 -19.06 14.56 -19.78
CA LEU A 470 -17.78 15.09 -20.27
C LEU A 470 -16.70 14.02 -20.27
N GLU A 471 -16.63 13.13 -19.30
CA GLU A 471 -15.62 12.07 -19.24
C GLU A 471 -15.99 10.80 -20.02
N HIS A 472 -17.21 10.70 -20.54
CA HIS A 472 -17.74 9.51 -21.19
C HIS A 472 -16.85 8.99 -22.34
N PRO A 473 -16.67 7.65 -22.51
CA PRO A 473 -15.80 7.09 -23.56
C PRO A 473 -16.22 7.41 -25.00
N LYS A 474 -17.53 7.56 -25.27
CA LYS A 474 -18.05 7.97 -26.58
C LYS A 474 -17.96 9.48 -26.80
N ALA A 475 -17.29 9.90 -27.88
CA ALA A 475 -17.13 11.30 -28.26
C ALA A 475 -18.45 12.05 -28.46
N GLU A 476 -19.48 11.39 -29.02
CA GLU A 476 -20.80 12.00 -29.24
C GLU A 476 -21.47 12.49 -27.94
N ILE A 477 -21.30 11.72 -26.85
CA ILE A 477 -21.87 12.07 -25.54
C ILE A 477 -21.09 13.23 -24.92
N ARG A 478 -19.76 13.24 -25.04
CA ARG A 478 -18.92 14.37 -24.62
C ARG A 478 -19.31 15.65 -25.36
N ARG A 479 -19.47 15.55 -26.69
CA ARG A 479 -19.90 16.67 -27.54
C ARG A 479 -21.28 17.18 -27.16
N SER A 480 -22.24 16.29 -26.94
CA SER A 480 -23.59 16.67 -26.52
C SER A 480 -23.61 17.33 -25.14
N ALA A 481 -22.73 16.90 -24.22
CA ALA A 481 -22.61 17.51 -22.90
C ALA A 481 -22.11 18.96 -22.99
N ILE A 482 -21.13 19.20 -23.85
CA ILE A 482 -20.57 20.54 -24.08
C ILE A 482 -21.62 21.45 -24.73
N LEU A 483 -22.34 20.96 -25.75
CA LEU A 483 -23.39 21.76 -26.41
C LEU A 483 -24.60 22.05 -25.50
N GLY A 484 -24.81 21.25 -24.45
CA GLY A 484 -25.85 21.44 -23.45
C GLY A 484 -25.41 22.21 -22.20
N LEU A 485 -24.21 22.81 -22.19
CA LEU A 485 -23.70 23.61 -21.07
C LEU A 485 -24.55 24.88 -20.85
N ASP A 486 -25.07 25.05 -19.63
CA ASP A 486 -25.68 26.30 -19.20
C ASP A 486 -24.60 27.26 -18.67
N VAL A 487 -23.93 27.95 -19.59
CA VAL A 487 -22.83 28.89 -19.30
C VAL A 487 -23.19 29.95 -18.23
N PRO A 488 -24.39 30.57 -18.25
CA PRO A 488 -24.79 31.55 -17.23
C PRO A 488 -24.86 31.03 -15.79
N SER A 489 -25.16 29.75 -15.56
CA SER A 489 -25.18 29.19 -14.20
C SER A 489 -23.77 28.87 -13.70
N LEU A 490 -22.89 28.37 -14.57
CA LEU A 490 -21.48 28.12 -14.26
C LEU A 490 -20.73 29.41 -13.86
N LEU A 491 -20.98 30.53 -14.55
CA LEU A 491 -20.35 31.81 -14.23
C LEU A 491 -20.80 32.36 -12.86
N LYS A 492 -22.05 32.12 -12.45
CA LYS A 492 -22.55 32.49 -11.11
C LYS A 492 -21.88 31.67 -10.01
N GLU A 493 -21.57 30.39 -10.25
CA GLU A 493 -20.89 29.54 -9.27
C GLU A 493 -19.39 29.81 -9.15
N LYS A 494 -18.73 30.25 -10.23
CA LYS A 494 -17.36 30.76 -10.16
C LYS A 494 -17.26 31.90 -9.14
N ALA A 495 -18.24 32.81 -9.12
CA ALA A 495 -18.32 33.89 -8.15
C ALA A 495 -18.57 33.41 -6.70
N ALA A 496 -19.12 32.20 -6.53
CA ALA A 496 -19.36 31.57 -5.23
C ALA A 496 -18.19 30.68 -4.75
N SER A 497 -17.11 30.53 -5.52
CA SER A 497 -15.92 29.71 -5.18
C SER A 497 -16.25 28.25 -4.81
N SER A 498 -17.19 27.62 -5.51
CA SER A 498 -17.59 26.23 -5.22
C SER A 498 -16.47 25.25 -5.63
N LEU A 499 -16.17 24.25 -4.77
CA LEU A 499 -15.27 23.14 -5.11
C LEU A 499 -15.73 22.39 -6.39
N ARG A 500 -17.04 22.45 -6.67
CA ARG A 500 -17.73 21.84 -7.80
C ARG A 500 -17.46 22.56 -9.13
N PHE A 501 -17.25 23.87 -9.12
CA PHE A 501 -16.80 24.60 -10.30
C PHE A 501 -15.39 24.16 -10.71
N GLY A 502 -14.49 23.92 -9.74
CA GLY A 502 -13.12 23.44 -10.00
C GLY A 502 -13.09 22.11 -10.76
N THR A 503 -13.93 21.14 -10.39
CA THR A 503 -13.95 19.82 -11.05
C THR A 503 -14.48 19.88 -12.49
N ILE A 504 -15.42 20.79 -12.78
CA ILE A 504 -15.96 21.01 -14.13
C ILE A 504 -15.01 21.84 -14.97
N GLN A 505 -14.39 22.86 -14.38
CA GLN A 505 -13.33 23.63 -15.02
C GLN A 505 -12.20 22.70 -15.45
N ASP A 506 -11.78 21.76 -14.60
CA ASP A 506 -10.77 20.76 -14.93
C ASP A 506 -11.25 19.80 -16.03
N ALA A 507 -12.49 19.28 -15.95
CA ALA A 507 -13.05 18.41 -16.98
C ALA A 507 -13.13 19.10 -18.35
N LEU A 508 -13.60 20.35 -18.39
CA LEU A 508 -13.69 21.17 -19.61
C LEU A 508 -12.30 21.47 -20.16
N SER A 509 -11.35 21.83 -19.30
CA SER A 509 -9.94 22.06 -19.63
C SER A 509 -9.32 20.82 -20.28
N ASN A 510 -9.59 19.63 -19.74
CA ASN A 510 -9.12 18.36 -20.30
C ASN A 510 -9.77 18.02 -21.66
N ARG A 511 -10.95 18.55 -21.98
CA ARG A 511 -11.58 18.35 -23.30
C ARG A 511 -10.95 19.19 -24.41
N LEU A 512 -10.11 20.18 -24.10
CA LEU A 512 -9.26 20.82 -25.11
C LEU A 512 -8.19 19.84 -25.65
N TYR A 513 -7.79 18.85 -24.86
CA TYR A 513 -6.81 17.82 -25.25
C TYR A 513 -7.47 16.55 -25.79
N ASP A 514 -8.76 16.56 -26.10
CA ASP A 514 -9.49 15.36 -26.57
C ASP A 514 -8.86 14.77 -27.85
N ASP A 515 -9.01 13.45 -28.03
CA ASP A 515 -8.55 12.76 -29.24
C ASP A 515 -9.45 13.10 -30.44
N ASP A 516 -10.73 13.37 -30.20
CA ASP A 516 -11.72 13.69 -31.22
C ASP A 516 -11.84 15.22 -31.41
N LEU A 517 -11.42 15.70 -32.59
CA LEU A 517 -11.46 17.11 -32.96
C LEU A 517 -12.89 17.71 -32.95
N SER A 518 -13.95 16.90 -33.07
CA SER A 518 -15.33 17.39 -32.99
C SER A 518 -15.73 17.77 -31.56
N VAL A 519 -15.13 17.13 -30.55
CA VAL A 519 -15.28 17.49 -29.14
C VAL A 519 -14.51 18.78 -28.86
N VAL A 520 -13.27 18.88 -29.35
CA VAL A 520 -12.45 20.10 -29.22
C VAL A 520 -13.16 21.30 -29.86
N LYS A 521 -13.74 21.13 -31.05
CA LYS A 521 -14.55 22.17 -31.73
C LYS A 521 -15.74 22.62 -30.87
N ALA A 522 -16.41 21.68 -30.21
CA ALA A 522 -17.53 22.02 -29.33
C ALA A 522 -17.05 22.84 -28.12
N VAL A 523 -15.90 22.52 -27.52
CA VAL A 523 -15.32 23.30 -26.40
C VAL A 523 -14.97 24.72 -26.85
N LEU A 524 -14.33 24.87 -28.01
CA LEU A 524 -13.98 26.18 -28.56
C LEU A 524 -15.23 27.03 -28.87
N ASN A 525 -16.38 26.43 -29.13
CA ASN A 525 -17.60 27.17 -29.38
C ASN A 525 -18.40 27.54 -28.11
N VAL A 526 -17.88 27.21 -26.91
CA VAL A 526 -18.52 27.59 -25.65
C VAL A 526 -18.42 29.11 -25.44
N GLU A 527 -19.56 29.74 -25.18
CA GLU A 527 -19.63 31.16 -24.84
C GLU A 527 -18.81 31.45 -23.57
N ALA A 528 -18.05 32.56 -23.57
CA ALA A 528 -17.19 32.96 -22.44
C ALA A 528 -16.18 31.88 -21.97
N LEU A 529 -15.65 31.03 -22.86
CA LEU A 529 -14.63 30.02 -22.54
C LEU A 529 -13.43 30.58 -21.76
N ALA A 530 -12.97 31.78 -22.12
CA ALA A 530 -11.87 32.48 -21.44
C ALA A 530 -12.17 32.84 -19.97
N GLU A 531 -13.46 32.93 -19.60
CA GLU A 531 -13.89 33.14 -18.23
C GLU A 531 -14.08 31.82 -17.47
N LEU A 532 -14.35 30.71 -18.17
CA LEU A 532 -14.58 29.41 -17.56
C LEU A 532 -13.28 28.63 -17.30
N VAL A 533 -12.26 28.79 -18.14
CA VAL A 533 -10.99 28.05 -18.06
C VAL A 533 -9.88 28.96 -17.50
N ASN A 534 -8.89 28.37 -16.80
CA ASN A 534 -7.75 29.13 -16.31
C ASN A 534 -6.95 29.76 -17.49
N PRO A 535 -6.67 31.07 -17.48
CA PRO A 535 -6.07 31.75 -18.63
C PRO A 535 -4.69 31.22 -19.04
N SER A 536 -3.87 30.81 -18.08
CA SER A 536 -2.56 30.20 -18.33
C SER A 536 -2.70 28.85 -19.03
N PHE A 537 -3.58 27.98 -18.52
CA PHE A 537 -3.81 26.65 -19.08
C PHE A 537 -4.47 26.72 -20.47
N LEU A 538 -5.41 27.66 -20.67
CA LEU A 538 -6.07 27.87 -21.95
C LEU A 538 -5.05 28.16 -23.05
N GLN A 539 -4.09 29.05 -22.78
CA GLN A 539 -3.06 29.41 -23.76
C GLN A 539 -2.21 28.19 -24.18
N ASP A 540 -1.74 27.40 -23.21
CA ASP A 540 -0.94 26.19 -23.48
C ASP A 540 -1.76 25.14 -24.24
N ALA A 541 -3.04 24.98 -23.89
CA ALA A 541 -3.96 24.08 -24.56
C ALA A 541 -4.23 24.48 -26.02
N LEU A 542 -4.49 25.77 -26.27
CA LEU A 542 -4.70 26.30 -27.61
C LEU A 542 -3.45 26.10 -28.49
N GLN A 543 -2.26 26.30 -27.94
CA GLN A 543 -1.00 26.04 -28.64
C GLN A 543 -0.86 24.56 -29.01
N ASN A 544 -1.13 23.66 -28.07
CA ASN A 544 -1.03 22.22 -28.30
C ASN A 544 -2.03 21.74 -29.37
N VAL A 545 -3.27 22.21 -29.29
CA VAL A 545 -4.33 21.89 -30.27
C VAL A 545 -3.95 22.41 -31.65
N LEU A 546 -3.46 23.65 -31.74
CA LEU A 546 -3.03 24.24 -33.02
C LEU A 546 -1.90 23.42 -33.65
N GLN A 547 -0.90 23.01 -32.87
CA GLN A 547 0.20 22.18 -33.33
C GLN A 547 -0.27 20.78 -33.78
N ARG A 548 -1.19 20.16 -33.03
CA ARG A 548 -1.83 18.89 -33.43
C ARG A 548 -2.58 19.02 -34.75
N CYS A 549 -3.35 20.10 -34.93
CA CYS A 549 -4.08 20.36 -36.16
C CYS A 549 -3.15 20.60 -37.36
N ILE A 550 -2.03 21.31 -37.17
CA ILE A 550 -1.02 21.51 -38.22
C ILE A 550 -0.38 20.16 -38.60
N GLY A 551 -0.07 19.30 -37.60
CA GLY A 551 0.48 17.96 -37.83
C GLY A 551 -0.49 17.00 -38.54
N THR A 552 -1.79 17.02 -38.19
CA THR A 552 -2.80 16.22 -38.89
C THR A 552 -2.94 16.71 -40.34
N LEU A 553 -3.02 18.02 -40.58
CA LEU A 553 -3.07 18.58 -41.94
C LEU A 553 -1.85 18.22 -42.81
N GLY A 554 -0.68 17.99 -42.20
CA GLY A 554 0.50 17.49 -42.89
C GLY A 554 0.42 16.03 -43.37
N SER A 555 -0.39 15.21 -42.67
CA SER A 555 -0.42 13.74 -42.76
C SER A 555 -1.72 13.12 -43.31
N SER A 556 -2.86 13.82 -43.28
CA SER A 556 -4.19 13.21 -43.42
C SER A 556 -4.96 13.49 -44.74
N SER A 557 -6.07 12.74 -44.91
CA SER A 557 -7.00 12.74 -46.05
C SER A 557 -8.03 13.90 -46.05
N VAL A 558 -8.71 14.12 -47.19
CA VAL A 558 -9.51 15.32 -47.55
C VAL A 558 -10.68 15.68 -46.60
N HIS A 559 -11.19 14.74 -45.78
CA HIS A 559 -12.33 15.03 -44.88
C HIS A 559 -11.91 15.43 -43.45
N GLU A 560 -10.77 14.96 -42.97
CA GLU A 560 -10.21 15.37 -41.67
C GLU A 560 -9.60 16.78 -41.75
N SER A 561 -9.22 17.21 -42.95
CA SER A 561 -8.62 18.52 -43.18
C SER A 561 -9.57 19.68 -42.90
N SER A 562 -10.86 19.59 -43.24
CA SER A 562 -11.80 20.70 -43.01
C SER A 562 -12.10 20.90 -41.52
N LEU A 563 -12.25 19.81 -40.76
CA LEU A 563 -12.49 19.88 -39.32
C LEU A 563 -11.25 20.39 -38.57
N ALA A 564 -10.05 19.93 -38.96
CA ALA A 564 -8.79 20.41 -38.40
C ALA A 564 -8.56 21.90 -38.69
N VAL A 565 -8.90 22.38 -39.89
CA VAL A 565 -8.87 23.81 -40.23
C VAL A 565 -9.84 24.60 -39.35
N ASP A 566 -11.09 24.15 -39.21
CA ASP A 566 -12.07 24.85 -38.36
C ASP A 566 -11.64 24.94 -36.90
N VAL A 567 -11.08 23.86 -36.33
CA VAL A 567 -10.58 23.84 -34.95
C VAL A 567 -9.38 24.78 -34.79
N ALA A 568 -8.42 24.72 -35.72
CA ALA A 568 -7.25 25.59 -35.71
C ALA A 568 -7.63 27.08 -35.82
N VAL A 569 -8.60 27.40 -36.68
CA VAL A 569 -9.16 28.76 -36.81
C VAL A 569 -9.84 29.20 -35.52
N GLY A 570 -10.62 28.32 -34.88
CA GLY A 570 -11.22 28.59 -33.57
C GLY A 570 -10.17 28.90 -32.49
N CYS A 571 -9.06 28.15 -32.46
CA CYS A 571 -7.95 28.43 -31.53
C CYS A 571 -7.33 29.81 -31.75
N LEU A 572 -7.15 30.22 -33.01
CA LEU A 572 -6.62 31.54 -33.36
C LEU A 572 -7.60 32.64 -32.94
N GLN A 573 -8.91 32.49 -33.19
CA GLN A 573 -9.93 33.47 -32.79
C GLN A 573 -9.96 33.72 -31.27
N HIS A 574 -9.90 32.66 -30.45
CA HIS A 574 -9.82 32.78 -28.99
C HIS A 574 -8.52 33.43 -28.52
N SER A 575 -7.44 33.20 -29.25
CA SER A 575 -6.15 33.82 -28.95
C SER A 575 -6.15 35.31 -29.33
N VAL A 576 -6.81 35.71 -30.43
CA VAL A 576 -7.00 37.12 -30.83
C VAL A 576 -7.86 37.87 -29.82
N SER A 577 -9.01 37.31 -29.42
CA SER A 577 -9.93 37.97 -28.47
C SER A 577 -9.27 38.19 -27.10
N SER A 578 -8.44 37.25 -26.66
CA SER A 578 -7.64 37.38 -25.43
C SER A 578 -6.54 38.45 -25.52
N CYS A 579 -6.11 38.83 -26.72
CA CYS A 579 -5.03 39.80 -26.93
C CYS A 579 -5.47 41.27 -26.92
N GLN A 580 -6.76 41.56 -27.03
CA GLN A 580 -7.28 42.93 -27.09
C GLN A 580 -7.19 43.71 -25.75
N GLY A 581 -6.75 43.06 -24.66
CA GLY A 581 -6.70 43.65 -23.31
C GLY A 581 -5.35 44.12 -22.77
N ILE A 582 -4.20 43.56 -23.20
CA ILE A 582 -2.88 43.83 -22.56
C ILE A 582 -1.73 43.66 -23.57
N GLY A 583 -0.89 44.68 -23.78
CA GLY A 583 0.20 44.69 -24.77
C GLY A 583 1.26 43.58 -24.67
N PHE A 584 1.33 42.83 -23.56
CA PHE A 584 2.24 41.68 -23.38
C PHE A 584 1.75 40.39 -24.09
N SER A 585 0.47 40.33 -24.46
CA SER A 585 -0.16 39.17 -25.10
C SER A 585 0.12 39.07 -26.61
N ALA A 586 0.37 40.19 -27.28
CA ALA A 586 0.59 40.27 -28.73
C ALA A 586 1.85 39.50 -29.19
N LYS A 587 2.92 39.53 -28.38
CA LYS A 587 4.18 38.81 -28.66
C LYS A 587 4.00 37.28 -28.66
N LYS A 588 3.17 36.76 -27.76
CA LYS A 588 2.86 35.32 -27.68
C LYS A 588 1.94 34.86 -28.81
N PHE A 589 0.91 35.64 -29.13
CA PHE A 589 0.08 35.37 -30.31
C PHE A 589 0.91 35.40 -31.60
N ALA A 590 1.80 36.39 -31.71
CA ALA A 590 2.66 36.50 -32.87
C ALA A 590 3.48 35.22 -33.06
N ALA A 591 3.97 34.62 -31.95
CA ALA A 591 4.72 33.37 -31.99
C ALA A 591 3.84 32.17 -32.43
N LEU A 592 2.57 32.15 -32.03
CA LEU A 592 1.60 31.13 -32.47
C LEU A 592 1.31 31.19 -33.97
N VAL A 593 1.25 32.40 -34.55
CA VAL A 593 0.96 32.61 -35.98
C VAL A 593 2.21 32.51 -36.86
N PHE A 594 3.41 32.72 -36.30
CA PHE A 594 4.68 32.63 -37.02
C PHE A 594 4.82 31.40 -37.96
N PRO A 595 4.53 30.14 -37.53
CA PRO A 595 4.57 28.98 -38.43
C PRO A 595 3.57 29.03 -39.60
N LEU A 596 2.51 29.82 -39.51
CA LEU A 596 1.41 29.88 -40.47
C LEU A 596 1.56 31.01 -41.51
N ILE A 597 2.61 31.85 -41.40
CA ILE A 597 2.84 32.98 -42.32
C ILE A 597 3.23 32.50 -43.73
N LEU A 598 4.03 31.43 -43.82
CA LEU A 598 4.35 30.79 -45.10
C LEU A 598 3.19 29.91 -45.52
N ILE A 599 2.52 30.26 -46.61
CA ILE A 599 1.42 29.48 -47.17
C ILE A 599 1.98 28.21 -47.82
N PHE A 600 1.57 27.04 -47.31
CA PHE A 600 1.86 25.74 -47.94
C PHE A 600 0.61 25.19 -48.65
N PRO A 601 0.75 24.42 -49.75
CA PRO A 601 -0.39 23.89 -50.50
C PRO A 601 -1.36 23.05 -49.65
N LYS A 602 -0.84 22.27 -48.69
CA LYS A 602 -1.65 21.40 -47.82
C LYS A 602 -2.39 22.16 -46.71
N THR A 603 -1.90 23.33 -46.30
CA THR A 603 -2.47 24.12 -45.19
C THR A 603 -3.04 25.46 -45.65
N HIS A 604 -3.14 25.70 -46.96
CA HIS A 604 -3.41 27.01 -47.54
C HIS A 604 -4.65 27.72 -46.98
N GLU A 605 -5.72 26.98 -46.65
CA GLU A 605 -6.94 27.54 -46.05
C GLU A 605 -6.71 28.08 -44.63
N LEU A 606 -5.95 27.35 -43.81
CA LEU A 606 -5.57 27.79 -42.46
C LEU A 606 -4.62 28.99 -42.52
N ASN A 607 -3.63 28.94 -43.41
CA ASN A 607 -2.62 29.98 -43.54
C ASN A 607 -3.23 31.31 -44.00
N ALA A 608 -4.18 31.28 -44.94
CA ALA A 608 -4.90 32.47 -45.39
C ALA A 608 -5.70 33.13 -44.24
N LYS A 609 -6.43 32.32 -43.45
CA LYS A 609 -7.20 32.82 -42.29
C LYS A 609 -6.28 33.33 -41.17
N ALA A 610 -5.16 32.66 -40.92
CA ALA A 610 -4.16 33.09 -39.94
C ALA A 610 -3.50 34.42 -40.32
N LEU A 611 -3.19 34.64 -41.60
CA LEU A 611 -2.67 35.90 -42.12
C LEU A 611 -3.68 37.05 -41.99
N GLY A 612 -4.98 36.78 -42.19
CA GLY A 612 -6.04 37.74 -41.93
C GLY A 612 -6.05 38.19 -40.46
N MET A 613 -6.05 37.23 -39.54
CA MET A 613 -6.04 37.49 -38.08
C MET A 613 -4.74 38.13 -37.58
N ALA A 614 -3.60 37.84 -38.21
CA ALA A 614 -2.32 38.44 -37.88
C ALA A 614 -2.32 39.97 -38.00
N ARG A 615 -3.10 40.51 -38.96
CA ARG A 615 -3.23 41.94 -39.21
C ARG A 615 -4.21 42.63 -38.23
N GLU A 616 -5.16 41.89 -37.66
CA GLU A 616 -6.09 42.44 -36.66
C GLU A 616 -5.37 42.83 -35.37
N ILE A 617 -4.22 42.19 -35.11
CA ILE A 617 -3.35 42.52 -34.00
C ILE A 617 -2.36 43.57 -34.48
N ASN A 618 -2.31 44.72 -33.79
CA ASN A 618 -1.37 45.81 -34.04
C ASN A 618 0.09 45.43 -33.65
N TRP A 619 0.57 44.25 -34.07
CA TRP A 619 1.95 43.82 -33.86
C TRP A 619 2.84 44.39 -34.99
N PRO A 620 3.91 45.13 -34.68
CA PRO A 620 4.69 45.89 -35.66
C PRO A 620 5.14 45.07 -36.88
N LEU A 621 5.58 43.82 -36.67
CA LEU A 621 6.04 42.94 -37.74
C LEU A 621 4.93 42.45 -38.68
N TYR A 622 3.67 42.44 -38.24
CA TYR A 622 2.56 41.80 -38.96
C TYR A 622 1.62 42.79 -39.66
N THR A 623 1.74 44.09 -39.36
CA THR A 623 0.91 45.18 -39.91
C THR A 623 0.90 45.25 -41.45
N LYS A 624 1.98 44.85 -42.10
CA LYS A 624 2.20 44.98 -43.55
C LYS A 624 2.19 43.66 -44.32
N LEU A 625 1.97 42.51 -43.67
CA LEU A 625 1.98 41.19 -44.34
C LEU A 625 0.98 41.17 -45.50
N ALA A 626 1.29 40.53 -46.61
CA ALA A 626 0.43 40.30 -47.77
C ALA A 626 -0.67 39.25 -47.48
N CYS A 627 -1.85 39.42 -48.10
CA CYS A 627 -3.01 38.54 -47.86
C CYS A 627 -3.60 38.05 -49.18
N VAL A 628 -4.13 36.82 -49.13
CA VAL A 628 -4.85 36.18 -50.22
C VAL A 628 -6.36 36.42 -50.02
N SER A 629 -7.09 36.75 -51.08
CA SER A 629 -8.55 36.89 -51.02
C SER A 629 -9.22 35.60 -50.50
N GLU A 630 -10.05 35.72 -49.46
CA GLU A 630 -10.75 34.62 -48.76
C GLU A 630 -11.69 33.76 -49.64
N HIS A 631 -11.91 34.15 -50.90
CA HIS A 631 -12.96 33.58 -51.77
C HIS A 631 -12.47 32.57 -52.83
N LYS A 632 -11.19 32.18 -52.85
CA LYS A 632 -10.68 31.14 -53.76
C LYS A 632 -10.33 29.84 -53.04
N LYS A 633 -11.12 28.79 -53.29
CA LYS A 633 -10.94 27.42 -52.76
C LYS A 633 -9.68 26.69 -53.28
N ILE A 634 -9.06 27.18 -54.34
CA ILE A 634 -7.82 26.63 -54.89
C ILE A 634 -6.93 27.83 -55.23
N LEU A 635 -5.77 27.89 -54.59
CA LEU A 635 -4.74 28.88 -54.87
C LEU A 635 -3.77 28.32 -55.90
N ASP A 636 -3.51 29.08 -56.96
CA ASP A 636 -2.51 28.72 -57.96
C ASP A 636 -1.11 28.79 -57.34
N ALA A 637 -0.23 27.85 -57.66
CA ALA A 637 1.13 27.79 -57.08
C ALA A 637 1.93 29.09 -57.25
N SER A 638 1.71 29.81 -58.37
CA SER A 638 2.31 31.12 -58.64
C SER A 638 1.83 32.24 -57.69
N SER A 639 0.57 32.16 -57.24
CA SER A 639 0.01 33.12 -56.29
C SER A 639 0.54 32.89 -54.87
N ILE A 640 0.71 31.61 -54.47
CA ILE A 640 1.31 31.22 -53.18
C ILE A 640 2.76 31.70 -53.10
N SER A 641 3.56 31.47 -54.14
CA SER A 641 4.97 31.89 -54.16
C SER A 641 5.11 33.41 -54.10
N SER A 642 4.23 34.16 -54.79
CA SER A 642 4.24 35.62 -54.77
C SER A 642 3.94 36.17 -53.38
N VAL A 643 2.90 35.66 -52.71
CA VAL A 643 2.51 36.11 -51.36
C VAL A 643 3.56 35.71 -50.32
N ASN A 644 4.14 34.52 -50.42
CA ASN A 644 5.21 34.10 -49.52
C ASN A 644 6.46 34.98 -49.69
N ALA A 645 6.86 35.30 -50.92
CA ALA A 645 7.98 36.21 -51.18
C ALA A 645 7.73 37.61 -50.61
N GLU A 646 6.51 38.14 -50.78
CA GLU A 646 6.12 39.45 -50.24
C GLU A 646 6.09 39.46 -48.71
N ASN A 647 5.59 38.39 -48.08
CA ASN A 647 5.60 38.22 -46.62
C ASN A 647 7.00 38.13 -46.04
N VAL A 648 7.87 37.33 -46.67
CA VAL A 648 9.29 37.20 -46.28
C VAL A 648 9.99 38.56 -46.38
N HIS A 649 9.78 39.27 -47.49
CA HIS A 649 10.37 40.58 -47.73
C HIS A 649 9.89 41.65 -46.74
N THR A 650 8.60 41.65 -46.45
CA THR A 650 8.00 42.56 -45.47
C THR A 650 8.52 42.30 -44.05
N LEU A 651 8.69 41.03 -43.66
CA LEU A 651 9.28 40.66 -42.37
C LEU A 651 10.75 41.07 -42.30
N ALA A 652 11.53 40.84 -43.36
CA ALA A 652 12.94 41.21 -43.42
C ALA A 652 13.14 42.74 -43.31
N THR A 653 12.39 43.52 -44.09
CA THR A 653 12.47 45.00 -44.07
C THR A 653 11.99 45.59 -42.74
N THR A 654 10.94 45.03 -42.13
CA THR A 654 10.44 45.51 -40.82
C THR A 654 11.37 45.10 -39.66
N LEU A 655 11.97 43.91 -39.73
CA LEU A 655 13.00 43.46 -38.78
C LEU A 655 14.25 44.34 -38.85
N LEU A 656 14.66 44.78 -40.05
CA LEU A 656 15.79 45.68 -40.23
C LEU A 656 15.60 47.02 -39.49
N MET A 657 14.38 47.55 -39.44
CA MET A 657 14.09 48.82 -38.73
C MET A 657 14.22 48.70 -37.20
N HIS A 658 14.10 47.50 -36.63
CA HIS A 658 14.06 47.25 -35.18
C HIS A 658 14.80 45.95 -34.80
N LEU A 659 16.02 45.79 -35.31
CA LEU A 659 16.76 44.53 -35.28
C LEU A 659 17.02 44.01 -33.85
N GLU A 660 17.46 44.89 -32.94
CA GLU A 660 17.81 44.50 -31.56
C GLU A 660 16.59 44.10 -30.73
N GLU A 661 15.39 44.60 -31.08
CA GLU A 661 14.16 44.37 -30.32
C GLU A 661 13.47 43.06 -30.72
N TYR A 662 13.40 42.75 -32.02
CA TYR A 662 12.61 41.64 -32.55
C TYR A 662 13.43 40.40 -32.92
N LEU A 663 14.73 40.51 -33.13
CA LEU A 663 15.58 39.37 -33.48
C LEU A 663 15.61 38.29 -32.38
N PRO A 664 15.74 38.59 -31.06
CA PRO A 664 15.69 37.57 -30.02
C PRO A 664 14.36 36.81 -30.00
N TRP A 665 13.25 37.48 -30.31
CA TRP A 665 11.93 36.87 -30.36
C TRP A 665 11.75 35.95 -31.58
N MET A 666 12.24 36.35 -32.77
CA MET A 666 12.22 35.47 -33.95
C MET A 666 13.07 34.23 -33.76
N VAL A 667 14.20 34.38 -33.05
CA VAL A 667 15.05 33.27 -32.62
C VAL A 667 14.30 32.29 -31.71
N GLU A 668 13.54 32.78 -30.73
CA GLU A 668 12.68 31.92 -29.88
C GLU A 668 11.64 31.15 -30.71
N CYS A 669 11.03 31.81 -31.70
CA CYS A 669 10.02 31.19 -32.57
C CYS A 669 10.58 30.11 -33.51
N CYS A 670 11.87 30.20 -33.88
CA CYS A 670 12.52 29.26 -34.79
C CYS A 670 12.50 27.80 -34.30
N ASN A 671 12.53 27.58 -32.98
CA ASN A 671 12.54 26.25 -32.38
C ASN A 671 11.14 25.61 -32.24
N ALA A 672 10.06 26.30 -32.62
CA ALA A 672 8.70 25.84 -32.37
C ALA A 672 8.20 24.79 -33.37
N SER A 673 8.59 24.88 -34.64
CA SER A 673 8.18 23.95 -35.71
C SER A 673 9.11 24.05 -36.93
N GLU A 674 9.11 23.02 -37.78
CA GLU A 674 9.86 23.01 -39.05
C GLU A 674 9.46 24.18 -39.99
N GLN A 675 8.19 24.54 -39.98
CA GLN A 675 7.65 25.67 -40.76
C GLN A 675 8.17 27.01 -40.23
N SER A 676 8.27 27.15 -38.90
CA SER A 676 8.89 28.31 -38.25
C SER A 676 10.38 28.42 -38.58
N THR A 677 11.10 27.30 -38.55
CA THR A 677 12.52 27.26 -38.93
C THR A 677 12.71 27.68 -40.39
N THR A 678 11.85 27.19 -41.29
CA THR A 678 11.89 27.53 -42.72
C THR A 678 11.64 29.03 -42.94
N LEU A 679 10.62 29.60 -42.29
CA LEU A 679 10.34 31.04 -42.37
C LEU A 679 11.50 31.89 -41.83
N PHE A 680 12.05 31.51 -40.68
CA PHE A 680 13.18 32.23 -40.09
C PHE A 680 14.38 32.26 -41.03
N LEU A 681 14.71 31.13 -41.67
CA LEU A 681 15.81 31.04 -42.63
C LEU A 681 15.56 31.87 -43.89
N LEU A 682 14.34 31.86 -44.43
CA LEU A 682 13.98 32.67 -45.59
C LEU A 682 14.02 34.18 -45.29
N VAL A 683 13.53 34.60 -44.12
CA VAL A 683 13.62 36.01 -43.69
C VAL A 683 15.07 36.41 -43.48
N LEU A 684 15.89 35.54 -42.90
CA LEU A 684 17.32 35.81 -42.70
C LEU A 684 18.09 35.86 -44.03
N LEU A 685 17.72 35.03 -45.01
CA LEU A 685 18.27 35.08 -46.35
C LEU A 685 17.94 36.41 -47.05
N ASP A 686 16.67 36.81 -47.05
CA ASP A 686 16.23 38.04 -47.72
C ASP A 686 16.83 39.28 -47.03
N LEU A 687 16.86 39.28 -45.69
CA LEU A 687 17.53 40.31 -44.90
C LEU A 687 18.98 40.46 -45.37
N LEU A 688 19.79 39.39 -45.39
CA LEU A 688 21.19 39.43 -45.82
C LEU A 688 21.41 39.91 -47.26
N THR A 689 20.38 39.90 -48.11
CA THR A 689 20.44 40.44 -49.47
C THR A 689 20.07 41.94 -49.56
N LEU A 690 19.58 42.56 -48.48
CA LEU A 690 19.25 43.98 -48.44
C LEU A 690 20.52 44.86 -48.37
N PRO A 691 20.60 45.95 -49.15
CA PRO A 691 21.78 46.80 -49.25
C PRO A 691 22.08 47.64 -47.99
N GLU A 692 21.14 47.76 -47.06
CA GLU A 692 21.18 48.70 -45.91
C GLU A 692 21.77 48.11 -44.61
N ILE A 693 22.26 46.86 -44.63
CA ILE A 693 22.68 46.11 -43.41
C ILE A 693 24.04 46.50 -42.82
N GLY A 694 24.88 47.23 -43.59
CA GLY A 694 26.30 47.51 -43.32
C GLY A 694 26.79 47.33 -41.88
N ASP A 695 26.41 48.24 -40.98
CA ASP A 695 26.93 48.30 -39.60
C ASP A 695 26.28 47.30 -38.62
N GLN A 696 25.12 46.71 -38.95
CA GLN A 696 24.40 45.75 -38.08
C GLN A 696 24.72 44.27 -38.38
N SER A 697 25.50 44.02 -39.43
CA SER A 697 25.87 42.67 -39.90
C SER A 697 26.60 41.81 -38.86
N LEU A 698 27.45 42.42 -38.03
CA LEU A 698 28.21 41.72 -36.99
C LEU A 698 27.31 41.29 -35.82
N THR A 699 26.34 42.12 -35.44
CA THR A 699 25.33 41.83 -34.40
C THR A 699 24.43 40.68 -34.84
N LEU A 700 24.00 40.68 -36.11
CA LEU A 700 23.19 39.63 -36.70
C LEU A 700 23.93 38.28 -36.74
N PHE A 701 25.21 38.31 -37.14
CA PHE A 701 26.06 37.13 -37.16
C PHE A 701 26.23 36.52 -35.76
N ASN A 702 26.56 37.34 -34.76
CA ASN A 702 26.80 36.84 -33.39
C ASN A 702 25.55 36.20 -32.77
N ILE A 703 24.35 36.72 -33.05
CA ILE A 703 23.09 36.19 -32.52
C ILE A 703 22.63 34.94 -33.28
N CYS A 704 22.75 34.92 -34.61
CA CYS A 704 22.19 33.85 -35.44
C CYS A 704 23.13 32.64 -35.58
N PHE A 705 24.45 32.83 -35.46
CA PHE A 705 25.45 31.79 -35.66
C PHE A 705 25.30 30.56 -34.74
N PRO A 706 25.06 30.71 -33.41
CA PRO A 706 24.85 29.56 -32.53
C PRO A 706 23.65 28.69 -32.95
N ILE A 707 22.57 29.30 -33.43
CA ILE A 707 21.32 28.62 -33.80
C ILE A 707 21.50 27.86 -35.11
N LEU A 708 22.06 28.54 -36.12
CA LEU A 708 22.39 27.94 -37.40
C LEU A 708 23.36 26.77 -37.23
N LYS A 709 24.29 26.84 -36.27
CA LYS A 709 25.16 25.73 -35.92
C LYS A 709 24.38 24.54 -35.31
N THR A 710 23.51 24.79 -34.33
CA THR A 710 22.71 23.75 -33.68
C THR A 710 21.76 23.04 -34.67
N GLN A 711 21.08 23.80 -35.52
CA GLN A 711 20.19 23.23 -36.55
C GLN A 711 20.98 22.38 -37.57
N TRP A 712 22.24 22.72 -37.84
CA TRP A 712 23.09 22.02 -38.80
C TRP A 712 23.55 20.69 -38.22
N GLU A 713 23.88 20.70 -36.93
CA GLU A 713 24.22 19.48 -36.18
C GLU A 713 23.03 18.51 -36.08
N MET A 714 21.79 19.01 -35.97
CA MET A 714 20.56 18.18 -36.01
C MET A 714 20.30 17.56 -37.39
N LEU A 715 20.50 18.30 -38.49
CA LEU A 715 20.37 17.72 -39.84
C LEU A 715 21.46 16.70 -40.16
N LYS A 716 22.65 16.87 -39.55
CA LYS A 716 23.75 15.92 -39.69
C LYS A 716 23.47 14.60 -38.96
N SER A 717 22.74 14.63 -37.85
CA SER A 717 22.35 13.42 -37.10
C SER A 717 21.14 12.69 -37.71
N SER A 718 20.26 13.38 -38.46
CA SER A 718 19.11 12.78 -39.16
C SER A 718 19.45 12.14 -40.52
N GLY A 719 20.73 12.15 -40.94
CA GLY A 719 21.22 11.39 -42.09
C GLY A 719 21.07 12.05 -43.47
N ASN A 720 20.51 13.25 -43.56
CA ASN A 720 20.15 13.91 -44.83
C ASN A 720 21.22 14.81 -45.45
N VAL A 721 22.48 14.80 -44.97
CA VAL A 721 23.55 15.63 -45.55
C VAL A 721 24.74 14.77 -45.98
N THR A 722 24.94 14.64 -47.29
CA THR A 722 26.14 14.02 -47.88
C THR A 722 27.40 14.82 -47.53
N SER A 723 28.44 14.08 -47.16
CA SER A 723 29.71 14.51 -46.60
C SER A 723 30.39 15.70 -47.30
N ALA A 724 30.45 16.84 -46.60
CA ALA A 724 31.62 17.71 -46.61
C ALA A 724 31.80 18.30 -45.21
N SER A 725 32.95 18.03 -44.58
CA SER A 725 33.30 18.43 -43.22
C SER A 725 33.60 19.94 -43.12
N PRO A 726 32.77 20.77 -42.46
CA PRO A 726 33.05 22.18 -42.21
C PRO A 726 33.47 22.44 -40.75
N ALA A 727 33.53 21.40 -39.91
CA ALA A 727 33.71 21.49 -38.46
C ALA A 727 35.00 22.24 -38.06
N HIS A 728 36.04 22.16 -38.91
CA HIS A 728 37.30 22.88 -38.72
C HIS A 728 37.35 24.29 -39.36
N LYS A 729 36.41 24.64 -40.25
CA LYS A 729 36.32 25.97 -40.90
C LYS A 729 35.37 26.95 -40.19
N LEU A 730 34.48 26.45 -39.31
CA LEU A 730 33.47 27.24 -38.58
C LEU A 730 34.04 28.35 -37.67
N LYS A 731 35.32 28.31 -37.28
CA LYS A 731 35.96 29.37 -36.47
C LYS A 731 36.55 30.53 -37.28
N GLN A 732 36.59 30.44 -38.62
CA GLN A 732 37.22 31.44 -39.48
C GLN A 732 36.23 32.34 -40.23
N PHE A 733 34.92 32.09 -40.09
CA PHE A 733 33.91 32.84 -40.81
C PHE A 733 33.57 34.14 -40.07
N SER A 734 33.91 35.27 -40.69
CA SER A 734 33.69 36.62 -40.17
C SER A 734 32.84 37.49 -41.09
N LYS A 735 32.28 36.92 -42.18
CA LYS A 735 31.65 37.70 -43.26
C LYS A 735 30.20 37.28 -43.57
N PRO A 736 29.32 38.24 -43.93
CA PRO A 736 27.93 37.99 -44.32
C PRO A 736 27.74 36.93 -45.43
N VAL A 737 28.68 36.83 -46.38
CA VAL A 737 28.66 35.87 -47.49
C VAL A 737 28.67 34.41 -47.02
N GLU A 738 29.28 34.14 -45.87
CA GLU A 738 29.41 32.80 -45.30
C GLU A 738 28.12 32.38 -44.58
N LEU A 739 27.41 33.35 -43.97
CA LEU A 739 26.08 33.16 -43.38
C LEU A 739 25.03 32.89 -44.48
N ILE A 740 25.09 33.61 -45.61
CA ILE A 740 24.24 33.39 -46.79
C ILE A 740 24.43 31.96 -47.33
N THR A 741 25.68 31.51 -47.47
CA THR A 741 25.99 30.15 -47.97
C THR A 741 25.46 29.08 -47.02
N LEU A 742 25.55 29.30 -45.71
CA LEU A 742 25.04 28.38 -44.71
C LEU A 742 23.52 28.28 -44.78
N VAL A 743 22.83 29.42 -44.86
CA VAL A 743 21.36 29.52 -44.93
C VAL A 743 20.81 28.93 -46.23
N LEU A 744 21.47 29.17 -47.37
CA LEU A 744 21.12 28.55 -48.65
C LEU A 744 21.19 27.02 -48.61
N ASN A 745 22.18 26.45 -47.91
CA ASN A 745 22.29 25.00 -47.76
C ASN A 745 21.17 24.42 -46.89
N PHE A 746 20.65 25.18 -45.92
CA PHE A 746 19.49 24.78 -45.12
C PHE A 746 18.18 24.87 -45.91
N THR A 747 17.92 25.98 -46.61
CA THR A 747 16.65 26.19 -47.32
C THR A 747 16.44 25.21 -48.46
N LEU A 748 17.52 24.78 -49.15
CA LEU A 748 17.47 23.73 -50.18
C LEU A 748 17.17 22.33 -49.63
N SER A 749 17.25 22.13 -48.31
CA SER A 749 16.95 20.83 -47.66
C SER A 749 15.55 20.76 -47.04
N SER A 750 14.90 21.89 -46.81
CA SER A 750 13.60 22.02 -46.15
C SER A 750 12.43 22.33 -47.09
N VAL A 751 12.71 22.59 -48.38
CA VAL A 751 11.74 22.76 -49.49
C VAL A 751 11.82 21.53 -50.38
#